data_AF-A0AAV7N7P4-F1
#
_entry.id   AF-A0AAV7N7P4-F1
#
_cell.length_a   1.000
_cell.length_b   1.000
_cell.length_c   1.000
_cell.angle_alpha   90.00
_cell.angle_beta   90.00
_cell.angle_gamma   90.00
#
_symmetry.space_group_name_H-M   'P 1'
#
loop_
_entity.id
_entity.type
_entity.pdbx_description
1 polymer ?
#
loop_
_entity_poly.entity_id
_entity_poly.type
_entity_poly.pdbx_seq_one_letter_code
_entity_poly.pdbx_strand_id
1 'polypeptide(L)'
;MLYTVAHKVGRSMLYTVAHRVGRSMLYTVAHRVGRSMLYTVAHRVGRSMLYTVEHRVGRSMLYTVAHRVCLSMLYTVAHRVGRSMLYTVAHRVCLSMLYTVAHRVGRSMLYTVAHRVCLSMLYTVAHTVGQSMLYTVAHRVGRSMLYTVAHRLGQSMLYTVAHRVGRSMLYTVAHRVGRSMLYTVAQRVGRSMLYTVAHRVGRSMLYTVAHRVGWSMLYTVAHRVGRSMLYTVAHRVGWSKLYTVAHKVGRSMLYTVAHSVGRSMLYTVAHRVGRSMLYTVAHRVGRSMLYIVAHRSRGNKLDMLSATSLRRNSTPPEFCPVPVLQLINQWEETLNPDPLAQEPTHPKVTRARSHGASWKTAGRCPMQNGDEWVPPSAPSRCTWKAGRPLSDSPHHYQKKALSKELKISSSILSLVGETPLVRVTKIEKAFGLQCELLAKCEFFNPGGSVKDRPSLRMVEEAERRGIMKPGDTIIEPTSGNTGIGLALIAAVKGYRCIIVMPKAMSQEKVDILRGLGAEVVRTPTNLLEDPECHIRVAERLRREIPNSHILDQYRNPGNPLSHYDTTAEELLLQCGGKIDMFVAGSGTGGTITGNGRKLKEKCPGCRIIGVDPEGSIVALPPELNKGGLQKFIVEGIGHDYIPTVLDRSVVDQWCKVSDKDSFLMARRMIREEGILCGGSSGTAMAAAVRAAQSLKKGQRCVVILPDSVRNYMSRFLSDAWMEEMGYL
;
A
#
# COMPACT_ATOMS: atom_id res chain seq x y z
N MET A 1 100.46 -7.95 -118.35
CA MET A 1 100.69 -6.64 -117.71
C MET A 1 99.49 -6.12 -116.90
N LEU A 2 98.24 -6.27 -117.35
CA LEU A 2 97.05 -5.68 -116.70
C LEU A 2 96.79 -6.13 -115.23
N TYR A 3 96.99 -7.41 -114.89
CA TYR A 3 96.55 -7.99 -113.60
C TYR A 3 97.23 -7.35 -112.36
N THR A 4 98.50 -6.96 -112.47
CA THR A 4 99.27 -6.37 -111.36
C THR A 4 98.86 -4.95 -110.99
N VAL A 5 98.22 -4.21 -111.89
CA VAL A 5 97.70 -2.85 -111.61
C VAL A 5 96.42 -2.94 -110.78
N ALA A 6 95.44 -3.72 -111.24
CA ALA A 6 94.14 -3.88 -110.58
C ALA A 6 94.29 -4.34 -109.11
N HIS A 7 95.14 -5.34 -108.87
CA HIS A 7 95.32 -5.91 -107.52
C HIS A 7 95.99 -4.93 -106.53
N LYS A 8 96.88 -4.03 -106.98
CA LYS A 8 97.48 -3.01 -106.10
C LYS A 8 96.51 -1.87 -105.78
N VAL A 9 95.74 -1.39 -106.76
CA VAL A 9 94.80 -0.27 -106.56
C VAL A 9 93.59 -0.69 -105.69
N GLY A 10 93.01 -1.87 -105.95
CA GLY A 10 91.87 -2.35 -105.18
C GLY A 10 92.16 -2.51 -103.68
N ARG A 11 93.35 -3.01 -103.33
CA ARG A 11 93.73 -3.25 -101.93
C ARG A 11 94.03 -1.97 -101.15
N SER A 12 94.61 -0.95 -101.77
CA SER A 12 94.85 0.34 -101.10
C SER A 12 93.54 1.09 -100.87
N MET A 13 92.64 1.13 -101.87
CA MET A 13 91.31 1.73 -101.70
C MET A 13 90.50 1.05 -100.58
N LEU A 14 90.44 -0.29 -100.56
CA LEU A 14 89.74 -1.04 -99.50
C LEU A 14 90.26 -0.70 -98.10
N TYR A 15 91.59 -0.67 -97.91
CA TYR A 15 92.18 -0.33 -96.61
C TYR A 15 91.89 1.12 -96.21
N THR A 16 92.00 2.08 -97.14
CA THR A 16 91.74 3.49 -96.85
C THR A 16 90.28 3.75 -96.52
N VAL A 17 89.33 3.21 -97.28
CA VAL A 17 87.88 3.38 -97.03
C VAL A 17 87.48 2.68 -95.73
N ALA A 18 87.77 1.38 -95.58
CA ALA A 18 87.32 0.63 -94.41
C ALA A 18 87.97 1.11 -93.10
N HIS A 19 89.29 1.35 -93.09
CA HIS A 19 90.00 1.64 -91.84
C HIS A 19 90.07 3.12 -91.48
N ARG A 20 90.28 4.04 -92.44
CA ARG A 20 90.29 5.49 -92.11
C ARG A 20 88.88 6.07 -92.03
N VAL A 21 88.02 5.85 -93.04
CA VAL A 21 86.67 6.44 -93.05
C VAL A 21 85.77 5.72 -92.05
N GLY A 22 85.69 4.39 -92.12
CA GLY A 22 84.83 3.60 -91.22
C GLY A 22 85.12 3.84 -89.72
N ARG A 23 86.41 3.81 -89.32
CA ARG A 23 86.81 3.97 -87.91
C ARG A 23 86.65 5.40 -87.39
N SER A 24 86.87 6.42 -88.22
CA SER A 24 86.66 7.82 -87.83
C SER A 24 85.17 8.19 -87.75
N MET A 25 84.33 7.65 -88.63
CA MET A 25 82.87 7.75 -88.52
C MET A 25 82.37 7.05 -87.24
N LEU A 26 82.80 5.81 -86.98
CA LEU A 26 82.43 5.08 -85.74
C LEU A 26 82.80 5.86 -84.48
N TYR A 27 84.02 6.40 -84.39
CA TYR A 27 84.43 7.21 -83.24
C TYR A 27 83.60 8.51 -83.10
N THR A 28 83.31 9.18 -84.21
CA THR A 28 82.54 10.43 -84.21
C THR A 28 81.09 10.19 -83.79
N VAL A 29 80.43 9.16 -84.34
CA VAL A 29 79.05 8.82 -84.00
C VAL A 29 78.96 8.29 -82.56
N ALA A 30 79.74 7.26 -82.21
CA ALA A 30 79.64 6.64 -80.89
C ALA A 30 80.08 7.58 -79.75
N HIS A 31 81.20 8.30 -79.91
CA HIS A 31 81.77 9.09 -78.80
C HIS A 31 81.34 10.56 -78.79
N ARG A 32 81.24 11.25 -79.93
CA ARG A 32 80.76 12.65 -79.93
C ARG A 32 79.23 12.73 -79.91
N VAL A 33 78.54 12.05 -80.83
CA VAL A 33 77.06 12.11 -80.87
C VAL A 33 76.48 11.37 -79.66
N GLY A 34 76.87 10.12 -79.42
CA GLY A 34 76.39 9.33 -78.29
C GLY A 34 76.55 10.04 -76.94
N ARG A 35 77.75 10.52 -76.59
CA ARG A 35 78.02 11.16 -75.29
C ARG A 35 77.34 12.52 -75.12
N SER A 36 77.20 13.31 -76.20
CA SER A 36 76.49 14.60 -76.14
C SER A 36 74.98 14.44 -76.03
N MET A 37 74.39 13.45 -76.72
CA MET A 37 72.98 13.08 -76.53
C MET A 37 72.75 12.57 -75.10
N LEU A 38 73.60 11.68 -74.58
CA LEU A 38 73.44 11.11 -73.24
C LEU A 38 73.55 12.19 -72.15
N TYR A 39 74.49 13.15 -72.27
CA TYR A 39 74.56 14.30 -71.38
C TYR A 39 73.33 15.22 -71.49
N THR A 40 72.85 15.48 -72.71
CA THR A 40 71.69 16.36 -72.93
C THR A 40 70.39 15.74 -72.38
N VAL A 41 70.16 14.46 -72.64
CA VAL A 41 68.98 13.74 -72.13
C VAL A 41 69.06 13.57 -70.61
N ALA A 42 70.16 13.03 -70.07
CA ALA A 42 70.25 12.79 -68.63
C ALA A 42 70.30 14.08 -67.80
N HIS A 43 71.13 15.06 -68.19
CA HIS A 43 71.39 16.23 -67.34
C HIS A 43 70.50 17.44 -67.65
N ARG A 44 70.16 17.72 -68.92
CA ARG A 44 69.21 18.81 -69.22
C ARG A 44 67.75 18.35 -69.12
N VAL A 45 67.36 17.28 -69.82
CA VAL A 45 65.95 16.82 -69.80
C VAL A 45 65.60 16.19 -68.44
N GLY A 46 66.38 15.22 -67.96
CA GLY A 46 66.12 14.56 -66.68
C GLY A 46 66.01 15.53 -65.49
N ARG A 47 66.99 16.43 -65.33
CA ARG A 47 67.02 17.38 -64.20
C ARG A 47 65.94 18.46 -64.29
N SER A 48 65.57 18.92 -65.49
CA SER A 48 64.46 19.88 -65.65
C SER A 48 63.09 19.24 -65.46
N MET A 49 62.90 17.99 -65.89
CA MET A 49 61.70 17.21 -65.57
C MET A 49 61.57 16.98 -64.07
N LEU A 50 62.63 16.54 -63.38
CA LEU A 50 62.63 16.35 -61.92
C LEU A 50 62.22 17.63 -61.17
N TYR A 51 62.86 18.75 -61.47
CA TYR A 51 62.51 20.05 -60.87
C TYR A 51 61.07 20.48 -61.19
N THR A 52 60.57 20.21 -62.41
CA THR A 52 59.20 20.55 -62.80
C THR A 52 58.17 19.68 -62.07
N VAL A 53 58.41 18.37 -61.96
CA VAL A 53 57.53 17.43 -61.23
C VAL A 53 57.52 17.77 -59.74
N GLU A 54 58.68 17.89 -59.11
CA GLU A 54 58.78 18.14 -57.67
C GLU A 54 58.30 19.55 -57.29
N HIS A 55 58.79 20.59 -57.96
CA HIS A 55 58.54 21.97 -57.55
C HIS A 55 57.30 22.61 -58.18
N ARG A 56 56.83 22.19 -59.37
CA ARG A 56 55.52 22.65 -59.88
C ARG A 56 54.40 21.69 -59.49
N VAL A 57 54.51 20.39 -59.82
CA VAL A 57 53.40 19.45 -59.57
C VAL A 57 53.28 19.12 -58.09
N GLY A 58 54.38 18.75 -57.41
CA GLY A 58 54.39 18.43 -55.97
C GLY A 58 53.84 19.57 -55.10
N ARG A 59 54.43 20.77 -55.18
CA ARG A 59 53.96 21.94 -54.39
C ARG A 59 52.53 22.38 -54.74
N SER A 60 52.10 22.35 -56.01
CA SER A 60 50.73 22.73 -56.36
C SER A 60 49.69 21.70 -55.94
N MET A 61 49.98 20.40 -56.03
CA MET A 61 49.13 19.35 -55.46
C MET A 61 49.06 19.46 -53.93
N LEU A 62 50.19 19.66 -53.23
CA LEU A 62 50.21 19.80 -51.78
C LEU A 62 49.37 20.99 -51.31
N TYR A 63 49.51 22.16 -51.96
CA TYR A 63 48.70 23.34 -51.67
C TYR A 63 47.21 23.13 -52.01
N THR A 64 46.91 22.47 -53.13
CA THR A 64 45.51 22.19 -53.53
C THR A 64 44.84 21.21 -52.55
N VAL A 65 45.51 20.13 -52.15
CA VAL A 65 44.97 19.18 -51.17
C VAL A 65 44.85 19.83 -49.79
N ALA A 66 45.92 20.40 -49.25
CA ALA A 66 45.89 20.96 -47.90
C ALA A 66 44.97 22.20 -47.78
N HIS A 67 45.05 23.14 -48.72
CA HIS A 67 44.36 24.43 -48.60
C HIS A 67 43.03 24.51 -49.34
N ARG A 68 42.83 23.81 -50.47
CA ARG A 68 41.50 23.75 -51.11
C ARG A 68 40.67 22.57 -50.63
N VAL A 69 41.20 21.34 -50.59
CA VAL A 69 40.40 20.17 -50.17
C VAL A 69 40.18 20.18 -48.66
N CYS A 70 41.22 20.05 -47.83
CA CYS A 70 41.05 19.89 -46.39
C CYS A 70 40.35 21.10 -45.73
N LEU A 71 40.69 22.34 -46.12
CA LEU A 71 40.05 23.53 -45.56
C LEU A 71 38.58 23.68 -45.97
N SER A 72 38.21 23.36 -47.22
CA SER A 72 36.80 23.41 -47.64
C SER A 72 35.96 22.26 -47.10
N MET A 73 36.55 21.07 -46.92
CA MET A 73 35.93 19.96 -46.20
C MET A 73 35.71 20.31 -44.73
N LEU A 74 36.72 20.86 -44.05
CA LEU A 74 36.58 21.31 -42.65
C LEU A 74 35.49 22.39 -42.52
N TYR A 75 35.45 23.38 -43.43
CA TYR A 75 34.42 24.41 -43.43
C TYR A 75 33.02 23.87 -43.74
N THR A 76 32.88 22.93 -44.69
CA THR A 76 31.56 22.35 -45.00
C THR A 76 31.07 21.41 -43.90
N VAL A 77 31.93 20.60 -43.28
CA VAL A 77 31.55 19.77 -42.13
C VAL A 77 31.22 20.63 -40.92
N ALA A 78 32.12 21.52 -40.49
CA ALA A 78 31.90 22.34 -39.29
C ALA A 78 30.75 23.35 -39.47
N HIS A 79 30.72 24.10 -40.59
CA HIS A 79 29.74 25.18 -40.76
C HIS A 79 28.47 24.77 -41.51
N ARG A 80 28.46 23.85 -42.48
CA ARG A 80 27.19 23.38 -43.09
C ARG A 80 26.58 22.23 -42.28
N VAL A 81 27.31 21.15 -42.01
CA VAL A 81 26.75 20.00 -41.27
C VAL A 81 26.51 20.38 -39.81
N GLY A 82 27.48 21.00 -39.13
CA GLY A 82 27.32 21.47 -37.75
C GLY A 82 26.13 22.42 -37.58
N ARG A 83 26.02 23.48 -38.39
CA ARG A 83 24.92 24.47 -38.28
C ARG A 83 23.55 23.88 -38.68
N SER A 84 23.48 23.01 -39.68
CA SER A 84 22.22 22.37 -40.07
C SER A 84 21.75 21.33 -39.05
N MET A 85 22.66 20.55 -38.44
CA MET A 85 22.33 19.69 -37.31
C MET A 85 21.90 20.50 -36.09
N LEU A 86 22.62 21.57 -35.73
CA LEU A 86 22.26 22.43 -34.59
C LEU A 86 20.87 23.06 -34.79
N TYR A 87 20.57 23.58 -35.98
CA TYR A 87 19.25 24.11 -36.31
C TYR A 87 18.17 23.02 -36.32
N THR A 88 18.46 21.83 -36.83
CA THR A 88 17.48 20.72 -36.85
C THR A 88 17.18 20.22 -35.44
N VAL A 89 18.19 20.05 -34.59
CA VAL A 89 18.01 19.64 -33.19
C VAL A 89 17.32 20.75 -32.40
N ALA A 90 17.83 21.98 -32.39
CA ALA A 90 17.25 23.06 -31.58
C ALA A 90 15.86 23.49 -32.08
N HIS A 91 15.67 23.67 -33.40
CA HIS A 91 14.45 24.27 -33.95
C HIS A 91 13.42 23.24 -34.44
N ARG A 92 13.81 22.03 -34.87
CA ARG A 92 12.81 20.97 -35.16
C ARG A 92 12.60 20.05 -33.96
N VAL A 93 13.64 19.51 -33.33
CA VAL A 93 13.46 18.58 -32.20
C VAL A 93 13.02 19.32 -30.94
N CYS A 94 13.83 20.21 -30.37
CA CYS A 94 13.50 20.84 -29.09
C CYS A 94 12.21 21.69 -29.17
N LEU A 95 11.98 22.44 -30.26
CA LEU A 95 10.74 23.22 -30.39
C LEU A 95 9.48 22.33 -30.57
N SER A 96 9.54 21.23 -31.32
CA SER A 96 8.39 20.33 -31.45
C SER A 96 8.16 19.46 -30.20
N MET A 97 9.22 19.10 -29.48
CA MET A 97 9.10 18.46 -28.16
C MET A 97 8.52 19.44 -27.13
N LEU A 98 8.98 20.69 -27.10
CA LEU A 98 8.40 21.73 -26.23
C LEU A 98 6.92 21.96 -26.57
N TYR A 99 6.57 22.07 -27.86
CA TYR A 99 5.17 22.24 -28.29
C TYR A 99 4.31 21.01 -27.96
N THR A 100 4.80 19.78 -28.17
CA THR A 100 4.02 18.58 -27.85
C THR A 100 3.90 18.35 -26.34
N VAL A 101 4.94 18.59 -25.54
CA VAL A 101 4.86 18.52 -24.08
C VAL A 101 3.95 19.63 -23.53
N ALA A 102 4.16 20.90 -23.90
CA ALA A 102 3.33 22.00 -23.39
C ALA A 102 1.87 21.96 -23.91
N HIS A 103 1.67 21.78 -25.22
CA HIS A 103 0.33 21.91 -25.83
C HIS A 103 -0.44 20.60 -25.94
N ARG A 104 0.20 19.42 -26.10
CA ARG A 104 -0.52 18.13 -26.01
C ARG A 104 -0.56 17.61 -24.59
N VAL A 105 0.59 17.41 -23.93
CA VAL A 105 0.60 16.84 -22.57
C VAL A 105 0.04 17.84 -21.56
N GLY A 106 0.49 19.11 -21.57
CA GLY A 106 -0.03 20.15 -20.68
C GLY A 106 -1.54 20.38 -20.84
N ARG A 107 -2.05 20.57 -22.07
CA ARG A 107 -3.50 20.78 -22.29
C ARG A 107 -4.34 19.54 -21.97
N SER A 108 -3.86 18.33 -22.25
CA SER A 108 -4.60 17.09 -21.92
C SER A 108 -4.58 16.80 -20.42
N MET A 109 -3.47 17.04 -19.72
CA MET A 109 -3.42 16.98 -18.25
C MET A 109 -4.33 18.05 -17.63
N LEU A 110 -4.28 19.30 -18.11
CA LEU A 110 -5.14 20.38 -17.60
C LEU A 110 -6.63 20.04 -17.79
N TYR A 111 -7.02 19.54 -18.97
CA TYR A 111 -8.39 19.09 -19.23
C TYR A 111 -8.78 17.87 -18.37
N THR A 112 -7.87 16.92 -18.16
CA THR A 112 -8.16 15.73 -17.33
C THR A 112 -8.28 16.09 -15.86
N VAL A 113 -7.40 16.95 -15.34
CA VAL A 113 -7.46 17.41 -13.95
C VAL A 113 -8.68 18.32 -13.74
N ALA A 114 -8.86 19.37 -14.53
CA ALA A 114 -9.98 20.30 -14.34
C ALA A 114 -11.35 19.65 -14.65
N HIS A 115 -11.49 18.96 -15.78
CA HIS A 115 -12.80 18.48 -16.25
C HIS A 115 -13.12 17.03 -15.83
N ARG A 116 -12.14 16.14 -15.61
CA ARG A 116 -12.42 14.81 -15.02
C ARG A 116 -12.23 14.79 -13.52
N VAL A 117 -11.11 15.27 -12.98
CA VAL A 117 -10.88 15.21 -11.51
C VAL A 117 -11.74 16.24 -10.78
N CYS A 118 -11.55 17.54 -10.99
CA CYS A 118 -12.28 18.57 -10.23
C CYS A 118 -13.80 18.49 -10.44
N LEU A 119 -14.27 18.27 -11.67
CA LEU A 119 -15.72 18.14 -11.92
C LEU A 119 -16.34 16.89 -11.28
N SER A 120 -15.65 15.73 -11.32
CA SER A 120 -16.18 14.52 -10.65
C SER A 120 -16.05 14.57 -9.13
N MET A 121 -15.01 15.22 -8.60
CA MET A 121 -14.90 15.50 -7.16
C MET A 121 -15.97 16.48 -6.70
N LEU A 122 -16.24 17.56 -7.46
CA LEU A 122 -17.32 18.50 -7.14
C LEU A 122 -18.69 17.80 -7.20
N TYR A 123 -18.96 17.01 -8.25
CA TYR A 123 -20.20 16.25 -8.38
C TYR A 123 -20.36 15.19 -7.27
N THR A 124 -19.32 14.42 -6.95
CA THR A 124 -19.38 13.42 -5.88
C THR A 124 -19.48 14.05 -4.50
N VAL A 125 -18.76 15.14 -4.20
CA VAL A 125 -18.93 15.86 -2.93
C VAL A 125 -20.33 16.46 -2.84
N ALA A 126 -20.78 17.23 -3.83
CA ALA A 126 -22.11 17.85 -3.81
C ALA A 126 -23.24 16.80 -3.75
N HIS A 127 -23.17 15.71 -4.51
CA HIS A 127 -24.23 14.70 -4.53
C HIS A 127 -24.14 13.73 -3.33
N THR A 128 -22.96 13.28 -2.91
CA THR A 128 -22.86 12.31 -1.80
C THR A 128 -22.89 12.98 -0.42
N VAL A 129 -22.14 14.07 -0.22
CA VAL A 129 -22.16 14.81 1.05
C VAL A 129 -23.44 15.63 1.15
N GLY A 130 -23.87 16.29 0.07
CA GLY A 130 -25.12 17.05 0.06
C GLY A 130 -26.34 16.18 0.34
N GLN A 131 -26.56 15.07 -0.38
CA GLN A 131 -27.71 14.20 -0.12
C GLN A 131 -27.60 13.46 1.23
N SER A 132 -26.41 13.06 1.69
CA SER A 132 -26.28 12.41 3.00
C SER A 132 -26.47 13.40 4.16
N MET A 133 -26.02 14.66 4.03
CA MET A 133 -26.35 15.72 4.99
C MET A 133 -27.83 16.07 4.97
N LEU A 134 -28.43 16.27 3.79
CA LEU A 134 -29.85 16.61 3.68
C LEU A 134 -30.73 15.47 4.22
N TYR A 135 -30.38 14.20 3.94
CA TYR A 135 -31.03 13.04 4.54
C TYR A 135 -30.81 12.92 6.05
N THR A 136 -29.59 13.14 6.57
CA THR A 136 -29.36 13.06 8.03
C THR A 136 -29.99 14.21 8.80
N VAL A 137 -29.97 15.44 8.27
CA VAL A 137 -30.66 16.59 8.87
C VAL A 137 -32.18 16.40 8.78
N ALA A 138 -32.75 16.19 7.59
CA ALA A 138 -34.21 16.06 7.46
C ALA A 138 -34.77 14.78 8.11
N HIS A 139 -34.15 13.61 7.89
CA HIS A 139 -34.70 12.33 8.34
C HIS A 139 -34.19 11.85 9.70
N ARG A 140 -32.97 12.19 10.14
CA ARG A 140 -32.54 11.91 11.53
C ARG A 140 -32.86 13.06 12.47
N VAL A 141 -32.39 14.28 12.20
CA VAL A 141 -32.63 15.43 13.11
C VAL A 141 -34.11 15.82 13.09
N GLY A 142 -34.71 16.01 11.91
CA GLY A 142 -36.14 16.33 11.79
C GLY A 142 -37.06 15.29 12.42
N ARG A 143 -36.86 13.99 12.15
CA ARG A 143 -37.67 12.92 12.76
C ARG A 143 -37.44 12.76 14.26
N SER A 144 -36.21 12.94 14.76
CA SER A 144 -35.94 12.86 16.21
C SER A 144 -36.45 14.09 16.96
N MET A 145 -36.39 15.29 16.37
CA MET A 145 -37.06 16.48 16.89
C MET A 145 -38.58 16.29 16.91
N LEU A 146 -39.18 15.84 15.80
CA LEU A 146 -40.63 15.57 15.72
C LEU A 146 -41.06 14.53 16.76
N TYR A 147 -40.30 13.45 16.95
CA TYR A 147 -40.55 12.45 17.98
C TYR A 147 -40.37 13.00 19.39
N THR A 148 -39.36 13.84 19.63
CA THR A 148 -39.11 14.46 20.95
C THR A 148 -40.22 15.45 21.31
N VAL A 149 -40.65 16.29 20.37
CA VAL A 149 -41.77 17.21 20.54
C VAL A 149 -43.09 16.43 20.72
N ALA A 150 -43.47 15.58 19.77
CA ALA A 150 -44.74 14.88 19.82
C ALA A 150 -44.85 13.87 20.97
N HIS A 151 -43.77 13.15 21.30
CA HIS A 151 -43.81 12.11 22.35
C HIS A 151 -43.41 12.64 23.73
N ARG A 152 -42.40 13.51 23.88
CA ARG A 152 -42.04 14.04 25.22
C ARG A 152 -42.88 15.26 25.60
N LEU A 153 -42.97 16.29 24.76
CA LEU A 153 -43.80 17.45 25.08
C LEU A 153 -45.29 17.08 25.00
N GLY A 154 -45.71 16.35 23.97
CA GLY A 154 -47.09 15.87 23.83
C GLY A 154 -47.57 15.05 25.04
N GLN A 155 -46.87 13.96 25.42
CA GLN A 155 -47.29 13.18 26.59
C GLN A 155 -47.14 13.93 27.92
N SER A 156 -46.09 14.74 28.12
CA SER A 156 -45.94 15.47 29.39
C SER A 156 -46.99 16.58 29.55
N MET A 157 -47.41 17.24 28.47
CA MET A 157 -48.55 18.18 28.50
C MET A 157 -49.87 17.46 28.69
N LEU A 158 -50.14 16.34 27.99
CA LEU A 158 -51.35 15.54 28.22
C LEU A 158 -51.43 15.01 29.65
N TYR A 159 -50.31 14.53 30.21
CA TYR A 159 -50.22 14.02 31.58
C TYR A 159 -50.37 15.13 32.63
N THR A 160 -49.76 16.31 32.42
CA THR A 160 -49.92 17.43 33.36
C THR A 160 -51.31 18.06 33.28
N VAL A 161 -51.91 18.22 32.10
CA VAL A 161 -53.30 18.70 31.97
C VAL A 161 -54.28 17.69 32.59
N ALA A 162 -54.21 16.41 32.22
CA ALA A 162 -55.13 15.40 32.77
C ALA A 162 -54.94 15.18 34.29
N HIS A 163 -53.70 15.06 34.77
CA HIS A 163 -53.43 14.68 36.17
C HIS A 163 -53.30 15.87 37.13
N ARG A 164 -52.83 17.06 36.70
CA ARG A 164 -52.83 18.26 37.57
C ARG A 164 -54.10 19.08 37.44
N VAL A 165 -54.59 19.38 36.23
CA VAL A 165 -55.82 20.20 36.07
C VAL A 165 -57.07 19.35 36.28
N GLY A 166 -57.23 18.25 35.54
CA GLY A 166 -58.40 17.39 35.64
C GLY A 166 -58.65 16.86 37.06
N ARG A 167 -57.61 16.32 37.71
CA ARG A 167 -57.73 15.77 39.07
C ARG A 167 -57.95 16.83 40.16
N SER A 168 -57.40 18.03 40.03
CA SER A 168 -57.63 19.10 41.01
C SER A 168 -59.02 19.72 40.88
N MET A 169 -59.51 19.95 39.65
CA MET A 169 -60.88 20.41 39.41
C MET A 169 -61.93 19.40 39.90
N LEU A 170 -61.74 18.10 39.63
CA LEU A 170 -62.65 17.07 40.16
C LEU A 170 -62.69 17.09 41.70
N TYR A 171 -61.53 17.25 42.35
CA TYR A 171 -61.42 17.22 43.80
C TYR A 171 -62.03 18.47 44.47
N THR A 172 -61.82 19.67 43.92
CA THR A 172 -62.40 20.89 44.48
C THR A 172 -63.92 20.96 44.30
N VAL A 173 -64.44 20.64 43.10
CA VAL A 173 -65.88 20.66 42.82
C VAL A 173 -66.62 19.60 43.64
N ALA A 174 -66.17 18.35 43.62
CA ALA A 174 -66.84 17.27 44.34
C ALA A 174 -66.77 17.45 45.87
N HIS A 175 -65.65 17.93 46.42
CA HIS A 175 -65.45 17.94 47.88
C HIS A 175 -65.93 19.22 48.58
N ARG A 176 -66.03 20.38 47.90
CA ARG A 176 -66.52 21.62 48.53
C ARG A 176 -68.01 21.90 48.33
N VAL A 177 -68.62 21.45 47.23
CA VAL A 177 -70.05 21.74 46.93
C VAL A 177 -70.94 20.53 47.23
N GLY A 178 -70.58 19.33 46.78
CA GLY A 178 -71.44 18.15 46.95
C GLY A 178 -71.58 17.69 48.41
N ARG A 179 -70.48 17.70 49.17
CA ARG A 179 -70.41 17.04 50.49
C ARG A 179 -71.13 17.79 51.62
N SER A 180 -71.32 19.11 51.48
CA SER A 180 -72.02 19.97 52.45
C SER A 180 -73.54 19.96 52.27
N MET A 181 -74.05 19.84 51.04
CA MET A 181 -75.50 19.75 50.76
C MET A 181 -76.07 18.34 50.96
N LEU A 182 -75.34 17.27 50.62
CA LEU A 182 -75.88 15.91 50.70
C LEU A 182 -76.03 15.39 52.15
N TYR A 183 -75.23 15.93 53.08
CA TYR A 183 -75.15 15.43 54.46
C TYR A 183 -76.34 15.88 55.34
N THR A 184 -76.86 17.09 55.11
CA THR A 184 -77.94 17.71 55.90
C THR A 184 -79.34 17.24 55.52
N VAL A 185 -79.58 16.85 54.26
CA VAL A 185 -80.92 16.47 53.77
C VAL A 185 -81.20 14.98 53.98
N ALA A 186 -80.28 14.09 53.59
CA ALA A 186 -80.59 12.65 53.49
C ALA A 186 -80.82 11.96 54.84
N GLN A 187 -80.08 12.33 55.89
CA GLN A 187 -80.22 11.68 57.22
C GLN A 187 -81.54 12.00 57.94
N ARG A 188 -82.28 13.04 57.53
CA ARG A 188 -83.58 13.41 58.13
C ARG A 188 -84.81 12.82 57.44
N VAL A 189 -84.66 12.22 56.25
CA VAL A 189 -85.81 11.70 55.46
C VAL A 189 -85.59 10.29 54.89
N GLY A 190 -84.39 9.97 54.38
CA GLY A 190 -84.19 8.73 53.61
C GLY A 190 -84.07 7.45 54.42
N ARG A 191 -83.64 7.54 55.70
CA ARG A 191 -83.20 6.38 56.47
C ARG A 191 -84.33 5.50 57.04
N SER A 192 -85.55 6.03 57.12
CA SER A 192 -86.75 5.30 57.56
C SER A 192 -87.45 4.51 56.43
N MET A 193 -87.40 5.00 55.19
CA MET A 193 -88.07 4.33 54.05
C MET A 193 -87.25 3.21 53.41
N LEU A 194 -85.92 3.26 53.44
CA LEU A 194 -85.10 2.28 52.71
C LEU A 194 -85.10 0.88 53.35
N TYR A 195 -85.30 0.81 54.67
CA TYR A 195 -85.22 -0.44 55.45
C TYR A 195 -86.38 -1.42 55.12
N THR A 196 -87.59 -0.90 54.88
CA THR A 196 -88.78 -1.70 54.53
C THR A 196 -88.77 -2.23 53.10
N VAL A 197 -88.24 -1.47 52.14
CA VAL A 197 -88.23 -1.88 50.71
C VAL A 197 -87.13 -2.90 50.43
N ALA A 198 -85.92 -2.69 50.96
CA ALA A 198 -84.75 -3.50 50.63
C ALA A 198 -84.90 -5.00 50.98
N HIS A 199 -85.57 -5.32 52.09
CA HIS A 199 -85.58 -6.68 52.64
C HIS A 199 -86.65 -7.61 52.05
N ARG A 200 -87.68 -7.10 51.36
CA ARG A 200 -88.77 -7.94 50.81
C ARG A 200 -88.73 -8.15 49.29
N VAL A 201 -88.15 -7.23 48.51
CA VAL A 201 -88.22 -7.28 47.03
C VAL A 201 -86.91 -7.77 46.39
N GLY A 202 -85.75 -7.28 46.83
CA GLY A 202 -84.48 -7.50 46.13
C GLY A 202 -84.02 -8.96 46.00
N ARG A 203 -84.31 -9.79 47.01
CA ARG A 203 -83.86 -11.20 47.05
C ARG A 203 -84.60 -12.12 46.07
N SER A 204 -85.78 -11.72 45.59
CA SER A 204 -86.56 -12.49 44.60
C SER A 204 -86.13 -12.19 43.16
N MET A 205 -85.95 -10.91 42.80
CA MET A 205 -85.59 -10.50 41.44
C MET A 205 -84.21 -11.02 40.99
N LEU A 206 -83.24 -11.10 41.90
CA LEU A 206 -81.87 -11.49 41.58
C LEU A 206 -81.78 -12.92 40.99
N TYR A 207 -82.65 -13.83 41.45
CA TYR A 207 -82.71 -15.22 41.01
C TYR A 207 -83.25 -15.35 39.57
N THR A 208 -84.29 -14.57 39.23
CA THR A 208 -84.91 -14.59 37.90
C THR A 208 -84.01 -14.09 36.78
N VAL A 209 -83.25 -13.01 37.00
CA VAL A 209 -82.45 -12.38 35.93
C VAL A 209 -81.25 -13.24 35.55
N ALA A 210 -80.51 -13.74 36.54
CA ALA A 210 -79.29 -14.53 36.32
C ALA A 210 -79.58 -15.81 35.51
N HIS A 211 -80.66 -16.53 35.84
CA HIS A 211 -80.93 -17.85 35.26
C HIS A 211 -81.67 -17.81 33.91
N ARG A 212 -82.49 -16.78 33.62
CA ARG A 212 -83.25 -16.70 32.35
C ARG A 212 -82.54 -15.90 31.24
N VAL A 213 -81.68 -14.93 31.58
CA VAL A 213 -81.02 -14.06 30.59
C VAL A 213 -79.57 -14.49 30.30
N GLY A 214 -78.82 -14.94 31.31
CA GLY A 214 -77.41 -15.32 31.14
C GLY A 214 -77.22 -16.51 30.19
N TRP A 215 -78.03 -17.56 30.34
CA TRP A 215 -77.92 -18.79 29.55
C TRP A 215 -78.32 -18.61 28.07
N SER A 216 -79.31 -17.76 27.78
CA SER A 216 -79.82 -17.56 26.41
C SER A 216 -78.88 -16.73 25.53
N MET A 217 -78.17 -15.76 26.12
CA MET A 217 -77.12 -15.00 25.41
C MET A 217 -75.87 -15.84 25.13
N LEU A 218 -75.45 -16.71 26.07
CA LEU A 218 -74.25 -17.55 25.89
C LEU A 218 -74.42 -18.52 24.71
N TYR A 219 -75.59 -19.15 24.62
CA TYR A 219 -75.92 -20.10 23.54
C TYR A 219 -75.98 -19.44 22.15
N THR A 220 -76.52 -18.22 22.06
CA THR A 220 -76.67 -17.52 20.77
C THR A 220 -75.36 -17.01 20.21
N VAL A 221 -74.48 -16.43 21.04
CA VAL A 221 -73.16 -15.95 20.60
C VAL A 221 -72.28 -17.10 20.10
N ALA A 222 -72.15 -18.16 20.90
CA ALA A 222 -71.29 -19.30 20.56
C ALA A 222 -71.73 -20.00 19.27
N HIS A 223 -73.02 -20.31 19.11
CA HIS A 223 -73.48 -21.17 18.01
C HIS A 223 -73.72 -20.41 16.68
N ARG A 224 -74.05 -19.10 16.70
CA ARG A 224 -74.29 -18.33 15.45
C ARG A 224 -73.05 -17.60 14.93
N VAL A 225 -72.19 -17.04 15.78
CA VAL A 225 -71.02 -16.27 15.33
C VAL A 225 -69.84 -17.18 14.98
N GLY A 226 -69.52 -18.16 15.84
CA GLY A 226 -68.40 -19.08 15.58
C GLY A 226 -68.56 -19.87 14.27
N ARG A 227 -69.77 -20.40 14.02
CA ARG A 227 -70.07 -21.23 12.85
C ARG A 227 -70.07 -20.45 11.52
N SER A 228 -70.45 -19.17 11.55
CA SER A 228 -70.44 -18.30 10.36
C SER A 228 -69.04 -17.75 10.04
N MET A 229 -68.23 -17.44 11.05
CA MET A 229 -66.81 -17.09 10.83
C MET A 229 -66.01 -18.27 10.26
N LEU A 230 -66.16 -19.48 10.82
CA LEU A 230 -65.45 -20.67 10.34
C LEU A 230 -65.76 -20.97 8.87
N TYR A 231 -67.05 -20.90 8.49
CA TYR A 231 -67.50 -21.10 7.12
C TYR A 231 -66.93 -20.05 6.15
N THR A 232 -66.90 -18.78 6.57
CA THR A 232 -66.42 -17.68 5.72
C THR A 232 -64.92 -17.79 5.43
N VAL A 233 -64.10 -18.07 6.45
CA VAL A 233 -62.63 -18.18 6.28
C VAL A 233 -62.27 -19.40 5.44
N ALA A 234 -62.81 -20.57 5.76
CA ALA A 234 -62.52 -21.81 5.03
C ALA A 234 -62.97 -21.73 3.56
N HIS A 235 -64.20 -21.28 3.31
CA HIS A 235 -64.82 -21.35 1.99
C HIS A 235 -64.46 -20.18 1.06
N ARG A 236 -64.16 -18.97 1.57
CA ARG A 236 -63.75 -17.83 0.72
C ARG A 236 -62.25 -17.69 0.52
N VAL A 237 -61.40 -18.09 1.48
CA VAL A 237 -59.93 -17.94 1.38
C VAL A 237 -59.23 -19.24 1.03
N GLY A 238 -59.64 -20.36 1.65
CA GLY A 238 -59.07 -21.68 1.36
C GLY A 238 -59.40 -22.14 -0.06
N TRP A 239 -60.70 -22.32 -0.36
CA TRP A 239 -61.15 -22.86 -1.64
C TRP A 239 -60.77 -22.01 -2.86
N SER A 240 -60.82 -20.67 -2.76
CA SER A 240 -60.47 -19.79 -3.90
C SER A 240 -58.99 -19.88 -4.30
N LYS A 241 -58.08 -19.99 -3.32
CA LYS A 241 -56.64 -20.18 -3.58
C LYS A 241 -56.31 -21.60 -4.01
N LEU A 242 -56.93 -22.62 -3.40
CA LEU A 242 -56.72 -24.01 -3.82
C LEU A 242 -57.20 -24.24 -5.26
N TYR A 243 -58.38 -23.72 -5.61
CA TYR A 243 -58.96 -23.84 -6.96
C TYR A 243 -58.17 -23.05 -7.99
N THR A 244 -57.67 -21.84 -7.70
CA THR A 244 -56.83 -21.10 -8.66
C THR A 244 -55.48 -21.77 -8.91
N VAL A 245 -54.80 -22.29 -7.88
CA VAL A 245 -53.53 -23.02 -8.06
C VAL A 245 -53.76 -24.34 -8.81
N ALA A 246 -54.68 -25.19 -8.34
CA ALA A 246 -54.94 -26.49 -8.96
C ALA A 246 -55.52 -26.38 -10.38
N HIS A 247 -56.43 -25.44 -10.62
CA HIS A 247 -57.14 -25.34 -11.92
C HIS A 247 -56.42 -24.43 -12.93
N LYS A 248 -55.68 -23.39 -12.55
CA LYS A 248 -54.88 -22.62 -13.52
C LYS A 248 -53.48 -23.18 -13.77
N VAL A 249 -52.76 -23.66 -12.74
CA VAL A 249 -51.42 -24.25 -12.93
C VAL A 249 -51.56 -25.72 -13.32
N GLY A 250 -52.29 -26.52 -12.53
CA GLY A 250 -52.47 -27.95 -12.81
C GLY A 250 -53.10 -28.21 -14.18
N ARG A 251 -54.20 -27.53 -14.54
CA ARG A 251 -54.86 -27.75 -15.84
C ARG A 251 -54.05 -27.23 -17.03
N SER A 252 -53.27 -26.15 -16.89
CA SER A 252 -52.40 -25.67 -17.98
C SER A 252 -51.16 -26.56 -18.17
N MET A 253 -50.54 -27.04 -17.09
CA MET A 253 -49.45 -28.02 -17.19
C MET A 253 -49.96 -29.36 -17.76
N LEU A 254 -51.10 -29.87 -17.28
CA LEU A 254 -51.66 -31.13 -17.79
C LEU A 254 -52.08 -31.00 -19.27
N TYR A 255 -52.71 -29.89 -19.67
CA TYR A 255 -53.09 -29.66 -21.07
C TYR A 255 -51.85 -29.45 -21.96
N THR A 256 -50.79 -28.78 -21.46
CA THR A 256 -49.55 -28.61 -22.22
C THR A 256 -48.83 -29.95 -22.38
N VAL A 257 -48.63 -30.73 -21.31
CA VAL A 257 -47.97 -32.04 -21.40
C VAL A 257 -48.79 -33.03 -22.25
N ALA A 258 -50.11 -33.12 -22.08
CA ALA A 258 -50.95 -34.01 -22.88
C ALA A 258 -51.09 -33.56 -24.35
N HIS A 259 -51.20 -32.26 -24.62
CA HIS A 259 -51.48 -31.74 -25.97
C HIS A 259 -50.24 -31.29 -26.76
N SER A 260 -49.11 -30.96 -26.12
CA SER A 260 -47.85 -30.67 -26.82
C SER A 260 -46.92 -31.88 -26.87
N VAL A 261 -46.71 -32.60 -25.76
CA VAL A 261 -45.90 -33.82 -25.75
C VAL A 261 -46.74 -35.02 -26.19
N GLY A 262 -47.88 -35.28 -25.55
CA GLY A 262 -48.75 -36.41 -25.89
C GLY A 262 -49.22 -36.39 -27.35
N ARG A 263 -49.72 -35.25 -27.85
CA ARG A 263 -50.18 -35.15 -29.25
C ARG A 263 -49.03 -35.16 -30.28
N SER A 264 -47.85 -34.62 -29.97
CA SER A 264 -46.69 -34.70 -30.89
C SER A 264 -46.06 -36.09 -30.92
N MET A 265 -45.99 -36.78 -29.78
CA MET A 265 -45.58 -38.19 -29.72
C MET A 265 -46.60 -39.08 -30.42
N LEU A 266 -47.90 -38.92 -30.19
CA LEU A 266 -48.93 -39.71 -30.88
C LEU A 266 -48.94 -39.43 -32.38
N TYR A 267 -48.77 -38.18 -32.82
CA TYR A 267 -48.65 -37.86 -34.25
C TYR A 267 -47.35 -38.39 -34.86
N THR A 268 -46.21 -38.34 -34.16
CA THR A 268 -44.94 -38.87 -34.66
C THR A 268 -44.96 -40.40 -34.70
N VAL A 269 -45.49 -41.07 -33.67
CA VAL A 269 -45.61 -42.53 -33.64
C VAL A 269 -46.66 -43.00 -34.64
N ALA A 270 -47.88 -42.47 -34.66
CA ALA A 270 -48.89 -42.92 -35.63
C ALA A 270 -48.59 -42.50 -37.08
N HIS A 271 -48.15 -41.26 -37.32
CA HIS A 271 -47.99 -40.70 -38.68
C HIS A 271 -46.55 -40.79 -39.23
N ARG A 272 -45.50 -41.00 -38.43
CA ARG A 272 -44.17 -41.38 -38.96
C ARG A 272 -43.86 -42.86 -38.76
N VAL A 273 -44.07 -43.46 -37.58
CA VAL A 273 -43.81 -44.91 -37.41
C VAL A 273 -44.94 -45.75 -38.01
N GLY A 274 -46.20 -45.54 -37.64
CA GLY A 274 -47.35 -46.27 -38.17
C GLY A 274 -47.49 -46.11 -39.68
N ARG A 275 -47.38 -44.89 -40.22
CA ARG A 275 -47.46 -44.66 -41.67
C ARG A 275 -46.24 -45.21 -42.43
N SER A 276 -45.02 -45.21 -41.88
CA SER A 276 -43.87 -45.86 -42.53
C SER A 276 -43.88 -47.39 -42.38
N MET A 277 -44.42 -47.94 -41.30
CA MET A 277 -44.65 -49.38 -41.14
C MET A 277 -45.75 -49.87 -42.07
N LEU A 278 -46.93 -49.21 -42.14
CA LEU A 278 -47.94 -49.56 -43.14
C LEU A 278 -47.40 -49.41 -44.57
N TYR A 279 -46.67 -48.34 -44.88
CA TYR A 279 -46.09 -48.18 -46.21
C TYR A 279 -45.03 -49.26 -46.49
N THR A 280 -44.16 -49.59 -45.54
CA THR A 280 -43.13 -50.63 -45.75
C THR A 280 -43.73 -52.03 -45.82
N VAL A 281 -44.74 -52.36 -45.02
CA VAL A 281 -45.42 -53.67 -45.05
C VAL A 281 -46.28 -53.78 -46.32
N ALA A 282 -47.13 -52.80 -46.64
CA ALA A 282 -47.95 -52.84 -47.85
C ALA A 282 -47.10 -52.77 -49.14
N HIS A 283 -46.04 -51.95 -49.16
CA HIS A 283 -45.19 -51.76 -50.36
C HIS A 283 -44.03 -52.76 -50.47
N ARG A 284 -43.66 -53.53 -49.43
CA ARG A 284 -42.71 -54.66 -49.57
C ARG A 284 -43.39 -56.02 -49.56
N VAL A 285 -44.38 -56.28 -48.71
CA VAL A 285 -45.12 -57.56 -48.72
C VAL A 285 -46.16 -57.56 -49.84
N GLY A 286 -47.05 -56.55 -49.87
CA GLY A 286 -48.09 -56.46 -50.90
C GLY A 286 -47.53 -56.33 -52.32
N ARG A 287 -46.47 -55.53 -52.52
CA ARG A 287 -45.85 -55.38 -53.84
C ARG A 287 -45.03 -56.61 -54.28
N SER A 288 -44.47 -57.40 -53.35
CA SER A 288 -43.83 -58.69 -53.70
C SER A 288 -44.87 -59.76 -54.05
N MET A 289 -45.99 -59.82 -53.33
CA MET A 289 -47.14 -60.67 -53.68
C MET A 289 -47.69 -60.33 -55.08
N LEU A 290 -47.91 -59.05 -55.38
CA LEU A 290 -48.43 -58.61 -56.67
C LEU A 290 -47.44 -58.78 -57.84
N TYR A 291 -46.13 -58.66 -57.60
CA TYR A 291 -45.12 -58.85 -58.67
C TYR A 291 -45.00 -60.32 -59.12
N ILE A 292 -45.34 -61.29 -58.26
CA ILE A 292 -45.40 -62.72 -58.60
C ILE A 292 -46.66 -63.05 -59.44
N VAL A 293 -47.74 -62.27 -59.31
CA VAL A 293 -49.05 -62.56 -59.91
C VAL A 293 -49.31 -61.76 -61.21
N ALA A 294 -48.74 -60.57 -61.38
CA ALA A 294 -49.22 -59.62 -62.40
C ALA A 294 -48.53 -59.66 -63.79
N HIS A 295 -47.27 -60.11 -63.92
CA HIS A 295 -46.57 -60.11 -65.22
C HIS A 295 -45.79 -61.41 -65.49
N ARG A 296 -46.57 -62.48 -65.71
CA ARG A 296 -46.50 -63.21 -67.00
C ARG A 296 -47.25 -62.40 -68.07
N SER A 297 -46.60 -61.37 -68.63
CA SER A 297 -47.02 -60.75 -69.90
C SER A 297 -45.89 -59.87 -70.42
N ARG A 298 -45.45 -60.13 -71.67
CA ARG A 298 -44.64 -59.30 -72.60
C ARG A 298 -43.60 -58.33 -71.95
N GLY A 299 -42.29 -58.43 -72.16
CA GLY A 299 -41.48 -59.24 -73.07
C GLY A 299 -40.63 -58.37 -74.02
N ASN A 300 -39.30 -58.60 -74.01
CA ASN A 300 -38.28 -58.19 -74.99
C ASN A 300 -37.79 -56.71 -75.07
N LYS A 301 -36.44 -56.59 -75.19
CA LYS A 301 -35.62 -55.49 -75.79
C LYS A 301 -35.52 -54.14 -75.01
N LEU A 302 -34.47 -53.30 -75.16
CA LEU A 302 -33.07 -53.43 -75.63
C LEU A 302 -32.22 -52.23 -75.09
N ASP A 303 -30.90 -52.42 -74.99
CA ASP A 303 -29.76 -51.51 -75.26
C ASP A 303 -29.61 -50.03 -74.78
N MET A 304 -28.37 -49.76 -74.33
CA MET A 304 -27.46 -48.62 -74.68
C MET A 304 -27.69 -47.14 -74.25
N LEU A 305 -26.59 -46.58 -73.68
CA LEU A 305 -25.99 -45.23 -73.93
C LEU A 305 -26.81 -43.95 -73.58
N SER A 306 -26.26 -42.73 -73.44
CA SER A 306 -24.93 -42.24 -72.98
C SER A 306 -24.92 -40.72 -72.73
N ALA A 307 -24.10 -40.24 -71.75
CA ALA A 307 -23.56 -38.85 -71.63
C ALA A 307 -24.59 -37.67 -71.48
N THR A 308 -24.28 -36.38 -71.24
CA THR A 308 -23.05 -35.58 -70.96
C THR A 308 -23.36 -34.25 -70.22
N SER A 309 -22.35 -33.55 -69.63
CA SER A 309 -22.24 -32.06 -69.45
C SER A 309 -23.10 -31.32 -68.37
N LEU A 310 -22.79 -30.11 -67.80
CA LEU A 310 -21.59 -29.21 -67.74
C LEU A 310 -21.69 -28.09 -66.61
N ARG A 311 -20.56 -27.76 -65.93
CA ARG A 311 -20.04 -26.46 -65.34
C ARG A 311 -20.80 -25.45 -64.38
N ARG A 312 -20.17 -25.19 -63.20
CA ARG A 312 -19.64 -23.90 -62.57
C ARG A 312 -20.47 -22.72 -61.95
N ASN A 313 -20.14 -22.41 -60.67
CA ASN A 313 -19.70 -21.13 -59.99
C ASN A 313 -20.58 -19.88 -59.63
N SER A 314 -20.17 -19.21 -58.51
CA SER A 314 -20.16 -17.74 -58.14
C SER A 314 -21.12 -17.14 -57.05
N THR A 315 -20.86 -15.89 -56.56
CA THR A 315 -21.25 -15.34 -55.20
C THR A 315 -21.79 -13.83 -55.13
N PRO A 316 -21.58 -12.91 -54.12
CA PRO A 316 -22.61 -12.03 -53.43
C PRO A 316 -22.38 -10.47 -53.60
N PRO A 317 -22.66 -9.43 -52.69
CA PRO A 317 -23.32 -9.28 -51.35
C PRO A 317 -24.12 -7.92 -51.01
N GLU A 318 -24.47 -7.66 -49.71
CA GLU A 318 -24.37 -6.37 -48.90
C GLU A 318 -25.45 -5.24 -48.61
N PHE A 319 -25.34 -4.65 -47.37
CA PHE A 319 -25.61 -3.28 -46.74
C PHE A 319 -26.99 -2.52 -46.52
N CYS A 320 -27.05 -1.58 -45.51
CA CYS A 320 -28.26 -0.87 -44.93
C CYS A 320 -28.03 0.58 -44.27
N PRO A 321 -29.07 1.48 -44.05
CA PRO A 321 -28.95 2.86 -43.46
C PRO A 321 -29.94 3.32 -42.29
N VAL A 322 -29.94 4.63 -41.88
CA VAL A 322 -30.73 5.39 -40.80
C VAL A 322 -30.69 6.95 -41.03
N PRO A 323 -31.17 8.00 -40.23
CA PRO A 323 -31.92 8.19 -38.91
C PRO A 323 -33.10 9.28 -38.95
N VAL A 324 -33.47 10.05 -37.85
CA VAL A 324 -33.80 11.57 -37.77
C VAL A 324 -34.63 12.18 -36.55
N LEU A 325 -34.00 13.15 -35.81
CA LEU A 325 -34.33 14.46 -35.11
C LEU A 325 -35.40 14.88 -34.02
N GLN A 326 -34.97 15.95 -33.25
CA GLN A 326 -35.63 17.06 -32.44
C GLN A 326 -35.21 17.16 -30.93
N LEU A 327 -35.18 18.25 -30.11
CA LEU A 327 -35.18 19.78 -30.09
C LEU A 327 -34.62 20.24 -28.68
N ILE A 328 -33.93 21.39 -28.37
CA ILE A 328 -34.26 22.87 -28.21
C ILE A 328 -35.22 23.21 -27.01
N ASN A 329 -35.10 24.22 -26.08
CA ASN A 329 -34.38 25.54 -25.88
C ASN A 329 -34.03 25.79 -24.34
N GLN A 330 -33.75 26.94 -23.63
CA GLN A 330 -33.58 28.43 -23.77
C GLN A 330 -32.94 29.12 -22.47
N TRP A 331 -32.41 30.38 -22.55
CA TRP A 331 -32.25 31.54 -21.56
C TRP A 331 -31.71 31.39 -20.09
N GLU A 332 -31.04 32.36 -19.40
CA GLU A 332 -30.15 33.52 -19.73
C GLU A 332 -29.48 34.17 -18.46
N GLU A 333 -28.29 34.80 -18.58
CA GLU A 333 -27.66 35.94 -17.79
C GLU A 333 -27.42 35.88 -16.22
N THR A 334 -26.48 36.59 -15.53
CA THR A 334 -25.25 37.43 -15.83
C THR A 334 -24.24 37.58 -14.64
N LEU A 335 -22.95 37.84 -14.96
CA LEU A 335 -21.86 38.68 -14.31
C LEU A 335 -21.33 38.52 -12.84
N ASN A 336 -20.09 37.97 -12.69
CA ASN A 336 -18.76 38.59 -12.32
C ASN A 336 -18.60 39.79 -11.30
N PRO A 337 -17.39 40.07 -10.71
CA PRO A 337 -16.44 39.22 -9.93
C PRO A 337 -15.72 39.94 -8.72
N ASP A 338 -14.68 39.29 -8.17
CA ASP A 338 -13.49 39.83 -7.45
C ASP A 338 -13.52 40.20 -5.93
N PRO A 339 -12.35 40.26 -5.22
CA PRO A 339 -12.24 39.81 -3.81
C PRO A 339 -11.61 40.82 -2.82
N LEU A 340 -11.45 40.41 -1.55
CA LEU A 340 -10.41 40.91 -0.63
C LEU A 340 -10.13 39.91 0.51
N ALA A 341 -9.03 40.11 1.25
CA ALA A 341 -8.50 39.20 2.28
C ALA A 341 -8.60 39.78 3.70
N GLN A 342 -8.55 38.91 4.73
CA GLN A 342 -8.21 39.30 6.12
C GLN A 342 -7.76 38.12 6.99
N GLU A 343 -6.88 38.40 7.95
CA GLU A 343 -6.46 37.50 9.04
C GLU A 343 -7.47 37.51 10.21
N PRO A 344 -7.32 36.59 11.19
CA PRO A 344 -7.65 36.92 12.58
C PRO A 344 -6.51 36.64 13.58
N THR A 345 -6.49 37.41 14.66
CA THR A 345 -5.39 37.52 15.63
C THR A 345 -5.61 36.74 16.95
N HIS A 346 -4.55 36.63 17.76
CA HIS A 346 -4.60 36.03 19.11
C HIS A 346 -5.43 36.83 20.13
N PRO A 347 -6.02 36.14 21.12
CA PRO A 347 -6.27 36.70 22.45
C PRO A 347 -5.28 36.16 23.51
N LYS A 348 -4.76 37.03 24.38
CA LYS A 348 -4.12 36.66 25.66
C LYS A 348 -5.18 36.74 26.78
N VAL A 349 -5.22 35.76 27.69
CA VAL A 349 -5.97 35.86 28.96
C VAL A 349 -5.10 35.34 30.12
N THR A 350 -5.42 35.73 31.34
CA THR A 350 -4.50 35.88 32.49
C THR A 350 -4.49 34.71 33.49
N ARG A 351 -3.49 34.75 34.39
CA ARG A 351 -3.40 33.90 35.59
C ARG A 351 -4.65 34.02 36.47
N ALA A 352 -5.06 32.91 37.08
CA ALA A 352 -5.83 32.88 38.32
C ALA A 352 -5.15 31.97 39.35
N ARG A 353 -5.11 32.40 40.62
CA ARG A 353 -4.79 31.55 41.78
C ARG A 353 -6.10 31.12 42.43
N SER A 354 -6.19 29.88 42.91
CA SER A 354 -7.19 29.46 43.90
C SER A 354 -6.56 28.46 44.88
N HIS A 355 -7.11 28.39 46.10
CA HIS A 355 -6.60 27.56 47.18
C HIS A 355 -7.30 26.19 47.21
N GLY A 356 -6.66 25.18 47.82
CA GLY A 356 -7.13 23.80 47.82
C GLY A 356 -8.22 23.48 48.85
N ALA A 357 -8.84 22.30 48.68
CA ALA A 357 -9.65 21.64 49.69
C ALA A 357 -9.41 20.11 49.61
N SER A 358 -9.49 19.42 50.75
CA SER A 358 -9.19 17.98 50.86
C SER A 358 -10.43 17.11 50.66
N TRP A 359 -10.27 15.97 49.97
CA TRP A 359 -11.22 14.86 50.00
C TRP A 359 -10.47 13.53 50.18
N LYS A 360 -10.99 12.64 51.04
CA LYS A 360 -10.32 11.40 51.45
C LYS A 360 -10.87 10.16 50.74
N THR A 361 -9.93 9.34 50.27
CA THR A 361 -9.94 7.86 50.23
C THR A 361 -11.10 7.10 49.56
N ALA A 362 -10.73 6.35 48.51
CA ALA A 362 -11.12 4.94 48.34
C ALA A 362 -9.99 4.16 47.64
N GLY A 363 -9.79 2.88 47.99
CA GLY A 363 -9.07 1.88 47.18
C GLY A 363 -7.60 2.17 46.77
N ARG A 364 -6.66 2.24 47.71
CA ARG A 364 -5.22 2.27 47.37
C ARG A 364 -4.65 0.86 47.17
N CYS A 365 -4.28 0.53 45.94
CA CYS A 365 -3.23 -0.46 45.64
C CYS A 365 -1.92 0.03 46.31
N PRO A 366 -1.03 -0.84 46.86
CA PRO A 366 0.18 -0.40 47.55
C PRO A 366 1.12 0.36 46.62
N MET A 367 1.10 1.69 46.71
CA MET A 367 2.13 2.53 46.13
C MET A 367 3.41 2.31 46.93
N GLN A 368 4.42 1.72 46.28
CA GLN A 368 5.78 1.66 46.83
C GLN A 368 6.29 3.09 47.04
N ASN A 369 7.13 3.31 48.06
CA ASN A 369 7.64 4.62 48.45
C ASN A 369 8.31 5.32 47.25
N GLY A 370 7.61 6.28 46.65
CA GLY A 370 7.93 6.78 45.32
C GLY A 370 8.85 7.98 45.33
N ASP A 371 10.15 7.75 45.46
CA ASP A 371 11.21 8.72 45.07
C ASP A 371 12.62 8.10 44.89
N GLU A 372 12.80 6.81 45.22
CA GLU A 372 14.05 6.10 45.02
C GLU A 372 14.32 5.86 43.52
N TRP A 373 15.44 6.37 43.01
CA TRP A 373 15.86 6.14 41.63
C TRP A 373 16.33 4.70 41.44
N VAL A 374 15.83 4.03 40.39
CA VAL A 374 16.16 2.63 40.11
C VAL A 374 16.96 2.53 38.80
N PRO A 375 18.17 1.94 38.79
CA PRO A 375 19.05 1.98 37.63
C PRO A 375 18.46 1.29 36.39
N PRO A 376 18.76 1.79 35.16
CA PRO A 376 18.40 1.14 33.89
C PRO A 376 19.04 -0.25 33.74
N SER A 377 20.11 -0.50 34.49
CA SER A 377 20.86 -1.76 34.56
C SER A 377 20.42 -2.74 35.65
N ALA A 378 19.32 -2.47 36.36
CA ALA A 378 18.81 -3.38 37.39
C ALA A 378 18.49 -4.78 36.81
N PRO A 379 18.75 -5.88 37.54
CA PRO A 379 18.37 -7.21 37.09
C PRO A 379 16.86 -7.35 36.82
N SER A 380 16.53 -7.99 35.70
CA SER A 380 15.12 -8.18 35.30
C SER A 380 14.41 -9.14 36.27
N ARG A 381 13.23 -8.74 36.75
CA ARG A 381 12.36 -9.57 37.61
C ARG A 381 11.34 -10.40 36.80
N CYS A 382 11.51 -10.50 35.49
CA CYS A 382 10.60 -11.22 34.59
C CYS A 382 10.80 -12.73 34.72
N THR A 383 9.73 -13.48 35.05
CA THR A 383 9.75 -14.94 35.24
C THR A 383 9.39 -15.74 33.98
N TRP A 384 9.48 -15.11 32.79
CA TRP A 384 9.30 -15.79 31.51
C TRP A 384 10.34 -16.90 31.33
N LYS A 385 9.92 -18.02 30.73
CA LYS A 385 10.78 -19.08 30.20
C LYS A 385 10.11 -19.65 28.95
N ALA A 386 10.91 -20.06 27.96
CA ALA A 386 10.40 -20.76 26.79
C ALA A 386 9.57 -22.00 27.21
N GLY A 387 8.47 -22.26 26.51
CA GLY A 387 7.56 -23.36 26.80
C GLY A 387 6.50 -23.07 27.89
N ARG A 388 6.56 -21.94 28.60
CA ARG A 388 5.45 -21.52 29.48
C ARG A 388 4.23 -21.08 28.67
N PRO A 389 3.00 -21.44 29.08
CA PRO A 389 1.78 -20.96 28.44
C PRO A 389 1.65 -19.42 28.47
N LEU A 390 1.08 -18.84 27.41
CA LEU A 390 0.84 -17.38 27.34
C LEU A 390 -0.20 -16.91 28.38
N SER A 391 -1.05 -17.81 28.88
CA SER A 391 -1.98 -17.56 30.00
C SER A 391 -1.28 -17.13 31.29
N ASP A 392 -0.03 -17.54 31.46
CA ASP A 392 0.75 -17.33 32.69
C ASP A 392 1.46 -15.97 32.68
N SER A 393 1.34 -15.22 31.57
CA SER A 393 1.89 -13.88 31.42
C SER A 393 1.06 -12.86 32.22
N PRO A 394 1.65 -12.13 33.18
CA PRO A 394 0.97 -11.03 33.88
C PRO A 394 0.87 -9.76 33.00
N HIS A 395 1.38 -9.80 31.76
CA HIS A 395 1.41 -8.66 30.86
C HIS A 395 0.22 -8.66 29.90
N HIS A 396 -0.39 -7.49 29.72
CA HIS A 396 -1.39 -7.25 28.68
C HIS A 396 -0.82 -7.58 27.29
N TYR A 397 -1.46 -8.51 26.58
CA TYR A 397 -1.08 -8.96 25.22
C TYR A 397 -1.90 -8.21 24.16
N GLN A 398 -1.23 -7.39 23.33
CA GLN A 398 -1.89 -6.70 22.22
C GLN A 398 -1.92 -7.56 20.96
N LYS A 399 -3.02 -8.29 20.76
CA LYS A 399 -3.26 -9.02 19.51
C LYS A 399 -3.64 -8.07 18.36
N LYS A 400 -2.66 -7.36 17.76
CA LYS A 400 -2.89 -6.57 16.54
C LYS A 400 -3.27 -7.52 15.39
N ALA A 401 -4.50 -7.39 14.91
CA ALA A 401 -4.97 -8.13 13.74
C ALA A 401 -4.35 -7.50 12.48
N LEU A 402 -3.36 -8.18 11.90
CA LEU A 402 -2.61 -7.69 10.74
C LEU A 402 -3.55 -7.41 9.56
N SER A 403 -3.46 -6.21 9.01
CA SER A 403 -4.43 -5.73 8.01
C SER A 403 -4.28 -6.46 6.68
N LYS A 404 -5.41 -6.90 6.11
CA LYS A 404 -5.49 -7.55 4.78
C LYS A 404 -6.05 -6.64 3.69
N GLU A 405 -6.51 -5.44 4.06
CA GLU A 405 -7.31 -4.56 3.22
C GLU A 405 -6.79 -3.13 3.35
N LEU A 406 -6.47 -2.49 2.22
CA LEU A 406 -6.09 -1.09 2.18
C LEU A 406 -7.28 -0.22 2.63
N LYS A 407 -7.11 0.46 3.76
CA LYS A 407 -8.15 1.30 4.39
C LYS A 407 -7.59 2.67 4.73
N ILE A 408 -8.46 3.65 4.86
CA ILE A 408 -8.10 4.99 5.34
C ILE A 408 -7.71 4.87 6.82
N SER A 409 -6.42 5.09 7.10
CA SER A 409 -5.89 5.14 8.46
C SER A 409 -6.48 6.28 9.27
N SER A 410 -6.92 5.99 10.49
CA SER A 410 -7.53 7.00 11.40
C SER A 410 -6.51 7.99 11.97
N SER A 411 -5.23 7.65 11.93
CA SER A 411 -4.10 8.48 12.36
C SER A 411 -2.81 7.93 11.76
N ILE A 412 -1.80 8.79 11.62
CA ILE A 412 -0.42 8.39 11.29
C ILE A 412 0.10 7.28 12.22
N LEU A 413 -0.32 7.27 13.50
CA LEU A 413 0.09 6.26 14.48
C LEU A 413 -0.42 4.84 14.17
N SER A 414 -1.52 4.70 13.41
CA SER A 414 -2.02 3.37 13.01
C SER A 414 -1.11 2.68 11.98
N LEU A 415 -0.27 3.45 11.28
CA LEU A 415 0.78 2.97 10.36
C LEU A 415 2.07 2.53 11.07
N VAL A 416 2.10 2.51 12.41
CA VAL A 416 3.20 1.87 13.16
C VAL A 416 3.04 0.35 13.09
N GLY A 417 4.09 -0.33 12.64
CA GLY A 417 4.11 -1.77 12.34
C GLY A 417 3.71 -2.12 10.91
N GLU A 418 3.44 -3.41 10.67
CA GLU A 418 3.12 -4.00 9.36
C GLU A 418 4.21 -3.73 8.29
N THR A 419 5.46 -3.57 8.73
CA THR A 419 6.57 -3.08 7.91
C THR A 419 7.02 -4.10 6.84
N PRO A 420 7.57 -3.65 5.69
CA PRO A 420 8.02 -4.54 4.62
C PRO A 420 9.11 -5.54 5.05
N LEU A 421 9.04 -6.74 4.49
CA LEU A 421 10.11 -7.73 4.52
C LEU A 421 10.59 -7.94 3.07
N VAL A 422 11.84 -7.56 2.79
CA VAL A 422 12.38 -7.41 1.43
C VAL A 422 13.54 -8.39 1.23
N ARG A 423 13.62 -9.09 0.09
CA ARG A 423 14.77 -9.96 -0.22
C ARG A 423 15.97 -9.12 -0.67
N VAL A 424 17.12 -9.39 -0.04
CA VAL A 424 18.45 -8.83 -0.36
C VAL A 424 19.12 -9.80 -1.33
N THR A 425 19.59 -9.35 -2.50
CA THR A 425 19.90 -10.27 -3.61
C THR A 425 21.26 -10.07 -4.30
N LYS A 426 21.86 -8.89 -4.22
CA LYS A 426 23.22 -8.63 -4.73
C LYS A 426 24.24 -8.90 -3.64
N ILE A 427 23.97 -8.45 -2.42
CA ILE A 427 24.80 -8.72 -1.23
C ILE A 427 24.79 -10.22 -0.90
N GLU A 428 23.64 -10.90 -0.99
CA GLU A 428 23.51 -12.36 -0.85
C GLU A 428 24.52 -13.10 -1.74
N LYS A 429 24.54 -12.75 -3.04
CA LYS A 429 25.46 -13.33 -4.03
C LYS A 429 26.92 -12.89 -3.85
N ALA A 430 27.15 -11.62 -3.52
CA ALA A 430 28.50 -11.07 -3.33
C ALA A 430 29.24 -11.69 -2.13
N PHE A 431 28.51 -12.23 -1.14
CA PHE A 431 29.06 -13.01 -0.03
C PHE A 431 28.89 -14.54 -0.19
N GLY A 432 28.46 -15.02 -1.37
CA GLY A 432 28.35 -16.46 -1.67
C GLY A 432 27.27 -17.22 -0.89
N LEU A 433 26.33 -16.52 -0.26
CA LEU A 433 25.34 -17.12 0.63
C LEU A 433 24.42 -18.09 -0.12
N GLN A 434 24.09 -19.20 0.54
CA GLN A 434 23.22 -20.25 -0.02
C GLN A 434 21.76 -20.11 0.44
N CYS A 435 21.53 -19.46 1.58
CA CYS A 435 20.21 -19.20 2.14
C CYS A 435 19.56 -17.93 1.55
N GLU A 436 18.23 -17.84 1.65
CA GLU A 436 17.49 -16.60 1.36
C GLU A 436 17.79 -15.54 2.44
N LEU A 437 18.28 -14.38 2.03
CA LEU A 437 18.54 -13.24 2.93
C LEU A 437 17.41 -12.19 2.84
N LEU A 438 16.74 -11.94 3.97
CA LEU A 438 15.63 -10.98 4.05
C LEU A 438 15.94 -9.83 5.02
N ALA A 439 15.52 -8.63 4.64
CA ALA A 439 15.58 -7.40 5.42
C ALA A 439 14.19 -6.98 5.91
N LYS A 440 14.02 -6.86 7.24
CA LYS A 440 12.81 -6.31 7.87
C LYS A 440 12.99 -4.79 8.01
N CYS A 441 12.31 -4.05 7.15
CA CYS A 441 12.57 -2.64 6.90
C CYS A 441 11.80 -1.74 7.88
N GLU A 442 12.24 -1.71 9.14
CA GLU A 442 11.62 -0.92 10.22
C GLU A 442 11.74 0.60 10.04
N PHE A 443 12.56 1.04 9.09
CA PHE A 443 12.63 2.44 8.68
C PHE A 443 11.40 2.96 7.92
N PHE A 444 10.44 2.08 7.57
CA PHE A 444 9.13 2.47 7.01
C PHE A 444 8.05 2.82 8.05
N ASN A 445 8.31 2.64 9.36
CA ASN A 445 7.42 3.21 10.38
C ASN A 445 7.39 4.76 10.23
N PRO A 446 6.30 5.46 10.60
CA PRO A 446 6.07 6.86 10.22
C PRO A 446 7.05 7.89 10.82
N GLY A 447 7.63 7.62 11.99
CA GLY A 447 8.74 8.39 12.58
C GLY A 447 10.11 8.03 11.98
N GLY A 448 10.16 7.01 11.11
CA GLY A 448 11.33 6.57 10.35
C GLY A 448 12.18 5.51 11.06
N SER A 449 11.65 4.82 12.08
CA SER A 449 12.43 3.88 12.89
C SER A 449 11.64 2.73 13.56
N VAL A 450 12.36 1.66 13.92
CA VAL A 450 11.90 0.56 14.78
C VAL A 450 11.41 1.03 16.17
N LYS A 451 11.84 2.21 16.63
CA LYS A 451 11.52 2.73 17.97
C LYS A 451 10.11 3.33 18.04
N ASP A 452 9.46 3.56 16.90
CA ASP A 452 8.08 4.03 16.85
C ASP A 452 7.12 3.01 17.52
N ARG A 453 7.42 1.70 17.39
CA ARG A 453 6.68 0.59 18.03
C ARG A 453 6.73 0.62 19.57
N PRO A 454 7.92 0.58 20.24
CA PRO A 454 7.98 0.66 21.69
C PRO A 454 7.50 2.01 22.20
N SER A 455 7.76 3.12 21.51
CA SER A 455 7.23 4.44 21.90
C SER A 455 5.69 4.45 21.93
N LEU A 456 5.03 3.90 20.90
CA LEU A 456 3.56 3.80 20.87
C LEU A 456 3.04 2.90 21.99
N ARG A 457 3.64 1.70 22.15
CA ARG A 457 3.22 0.76 23.19
C ARG A 457 3.41 1.29 24.60
N MET A 458 4.49 2.02 24.88
CA MET A 458 4.72 2.58 26.22
C MET A 458 3.69 3.67 26.56
N VAL A 459 3.32 4.52 25.60
CA VAL A 459 2.26 5.53 25.78
C VAL A 459 0.89 4.86 25.95
N GLU A 460 0.50 3.95 25.04
CA GLU A 460 -0.79 3.25 25.11
C GLU A 460 -0.97 2.46 26.42
N GLU A 461 0.08 1.80 26.91
CA GLU A 461 0.03 1.05 28.16
C GLU A 461 0.00 1.97 29.40
N ALA A 462 0.59 3.18 29.32
CA ALA A 462 0.50 4.19 30.37
C ALA A 462 -0.90 4.87 30.41
N GLU A 463 -1.49 5.16 29.25
CA GLU A 463 -2.88 5.60 29.11
C GLU A 463 -3.86 4.54 29.65
N ARG A 464 -3.74 3.29 29.19
CA ARG A 464 -4.59 2.15 29.59
C ARG A 464 -4.56 1.88 31.10
N ARG A 465 -3.45 2.22 31.77
CA ARG A 465 -3.27 2.10 33.23
C ARG A 465 -3.65 3.37 34.01
N GLY A 466 -4.10 4.44 33.36
CA GLY A 466 -4.48 5.70 33.98
C GLY A 466 -3.30 6.50 34.57
N ILE A 467 -2.06 6.12 34.22
CA ILE A 467 -0.84 6.78 34.67
C ILE A 467 -0.78 8.16 34.02
N MET A 468 -0.74 8.18 32.68
CA MET A 468 -0.81 9.39 31.86
C MET A 468 -2.26 9.84 31.62
N LYS A 469 -2.44 11.15 31.49
CA LYS A 469 -3.72 11.84 31.28
C LYS A 469 -3.57 12.89 30.16
N PRO A 470 -4.62 13.24 29.40
CA PRO A 470 -4.51 14.21 28.31
C PRO A 470 -3.88 15.54 28.78
N GLY A 471 -2.86 16.02 28.07
CA GLY A 471 -2.08 17.21 28.44
C GLY A 471 -0.88 16.98 29.38
N ASP A 472 -0.65 15.75 29.85
CA ASP A 472 0.56 15.40 30.63
C ASP A 472 1.86 15.60 29.81
N THR A 473 3.00 15.61 30.50
CA THR A 473 4.34 15.75 29.88
C THR A 473 5.06 14.40 29.78
N ILE A 474 5.58 14.07 28.61
CA ILE A 474 6.54 12.97 28.40
C ILE A 474 7.95 13.55 28.51
N ILE A 475 8.81 12.90 29.31
CA ILE A 475 10.24 13.19 29.39
C ILE A 475 11.00 11.90 29.10
N GLU A 476 11.89 11.83 28.10
CA GLU A 476 12.63 10.58 27.81
C GLU A 476 14.14 10.82 27.59
N PRO A 477 15.02 10.11 28.31
CA PRO A 477 16.46 10.10 28.05
C PRO A 477 16.82 9.13 26.92
N THR A 478 17.27 9.64 25.77
CA THR A 478 17.40 8.82 24.56
C THR A 478 18.40 9.32 23.52
N SER A 479 19.03 8.39 22.80
CA SER A 479 19.91 8.61 21.63
C SER A 479 19.17 8.94 20.31
N GLY A 480 18.09 9.72 20.41
CA GLY A 480 17.28 10.18 19.28
C GLY A 480 16.01 9.35 19.02
N ASN A 481 16.11 8.20 18.36
CA ASN A 481 14.96 7.55 17.68
C ASN A 481 13.73 7.28 18.56
N THR A 482 13.89 6.81 19.80
CA THR A 482 12.75 6.62 20.73
C THR A 482 12.07 7.93 21.07
N GLY A 483 12.85 9.02 21.17
CA GLY A 483 12.35 10.37 21.34
C GLY A 483 11.63 10.90 20.10
N ILE A 484 12.09 10.57 18.89
CA ILE A 484 11.38 10.92 17.64
C ILE A 484 10.02 10.22 17.59
N GLY A 485 9.98 8.93 17.94
CA GLY A 485 8.72 8.19 18.08
C GLY A 485 7.80 8.82 19.12
N LEU A 486 8.30 9.14 20.32
CA LEU A 486 7.51 9.78 21.39
C LEU A 486 7.04 11.19 21.02
N ALA A 487 7.86 11.99 20.33
CA ALA A 487 7.48 13.31 19.85
C ALA A 487 6.37 13.24 18.79
N LEU A 488 6.45 12.30 17.84
CA LEU A 488 5.39 12.04 16.86
C LEU A 488 4.07 11.64 17.56
N ILE A 489 4.14 10.79 18.58
CA ILE A 489 2.96 10.38 19.36
C ILE A 489 2.41 11.54 20.20
N ALA A 490 3.28 12.35 20.80
CA ALA A 490 2.92 13.51 21.60
C ALA A 490 2.21 14.58 20.77
N ALA A 491 2.73 14.91 19.59
CA ALA A 491 2.12 15.85 18.65
C ALA A 491 0.72 15.41 18.20
N VAL A 492 0.50 14.09 18.03
CA VAL A 492 -0.80 13.53 17.63
C VAL A 492 -1.79 13.42 18.80
N LYS A 493 -1.33 13.12 20.02
CA LYS A 493 -2.19 12.90 21.21
C LYS A 493 -2.36 14.14 22.11
N GLY A 494 -1.62 15.22 21.86
CA GLY A 494 -1.67 16.44 22.69
C GLY A 494 -0.90 16.33 24.01
N TYR A 495 0.25 15.65 24.00
CA TYR A 495 1.19 15.67 25.13
C TYR A 495 2.29 16.71 24.92
N ARG A 496 2.80 17.30 26.00
CA ARG A 496 4.09 18.01 25.97
C ARG A 496 5.21 16.97 25.90
N CYS A 497 6.24 17.20 25.09
CA CYS A 497 7.36 16.25 24.93
C CYS A 497 8.70 16.95 25.18
N ILE A 498 9.52 16.37 26.06
CA ILE A 498 10.86 16.85 26.40
C ILE A 498 11.86 15.71 26.20
N ILE A 499 12.77 15.85 25.25
CA ILE A 499 13.78 14.84 24.94
C ILE A 499 15.13 15.27 25.50
N VAL A 500 15.70 14.41 26.35
CA VAL A 500 17.03 14.63 26.95
C VAL A 500 18.04 13.75 26.23
N MET A 501 19.05 14.35 25.60
CA MET A 501 20.01 13.63 24.76
C MET A 501 21.47 14.11 24.96
N PRO A 502 22.46 13.23 24.76
CA PRO A 502 23.87 13.63 24.72
C PRO A 502 24.20 14.56 23.55
N LYS A 503 25.16 15.47 23.75
CA LYS A 503 25.66 16.39 22.71
C LYS A 503 26.22 15.70 21.46
N ALA A 504 26.63 14.44 21.53
CA ALA A 504 27.22 13.69 20.40
C ALA A 504 26.23 13.27 19.29
N MET A 505 24.92 13.27 19.56
CA MET A 505 23.88 12.85 18.60
C MET A 505 23.80 13.77 17.37
N SER A 506 23.34 13.26 16.23
CA SER A 506 23.24 14.03 14.98
C SER A 506 22.29 15.24 15.06
N GLN A 507 22.58 16.29 14.28
CA GLN A 507 21.81 17.54 14.31
C GLN A 507 20.45 17.34 13.62
N GLU A 508 20.39 16.48 12.61
CA GLU A 508 19.18 16.04 11.93
C GLU A 508 18.12 15.53 12.93
N LYS A 509 18.54 14.74 13.93
CA LYS A 509 17.65 14.26 15.01
C LYS A 509 17.08 15.40 15.85
N VAL A 510 17.89 16.41 16.17
CA VAL A 510 17.46 17.58 16.95
C VAL A 510 16.41 18.39 16.17
N ASP A 511 16.61 18.56 14.87
CA ASP A 511 15.72 19.38 14.05
C ASP A 511 14.42 18.65 13.68
N ILE A 512 14.46 17.32 13.50
CA ILE A 512 13.24 16.48 13.44
C ILE A 512 12.42 16.63 14.73
N LEU A 513 13.05 16.57 15.90
CA LEU A 513 12.36 16.68 17.20
C LEU A 513 11.70 18.05 17.39
N ARG A 514 12.42 19.13 17.05
CA ARG A 514 11.87 20.49 17.04
C ARG A 514 10.71 20.64 16.06
N GLY A 515 10.83 20.04 14.86
CA GLY A 515 9.75 20.01 13.86
C GLY A 515 8.50 19.25 14.31
N LEU A 516 8.67 18.28 15.22
CA LEU A 516 7.58 17.56 15.90
C LEU A 516 7.09 18.29 17.18
N GLY A 517 7.58 19.50 17.46
CA GLY A 517 7.18 20.30 18.63
C GLY A 517 7.76 19.85 19.97
N ALA A 518 8.78 18.99 19.98
CA ALA A 518 9.44 18.55 21.21
C ALA A 518 10.52 19.54 21.68
N GLU A 519 10.56 19.79 22.98
CA GLU A 519 11.66 20.49 23.64
C GLU A 519 12.89 19.58 23.71
N VAL A 520 14.08 20.11 23.44
CA VAL A 520 15.32 19.31 23.37
C VAL A 520 16.36 19.83 24.35
N VAL A 521 16.67 19.03 25.37
CA VAL A 521 17.71 19.29 26.38
C VAL A 521 18.98 18.51 26.00
N ARG A 522 20.11 19.22 25.78
CA ARG A 522 21.38 18.60 25.37
C ARG A 522 22.40 18.54 26.52
N THR A 523 22.67 17.34 27.01
CA THR A 523 23.64 17.07 28.08
C THR A 523 25.05 16.81 27.53
N PRO A 524 26.10 16.84 28.38
CA PRO A 524 27.35 16.14 28.10
C PRO A 524 27.14 14.65 27.73
N THR A 525 28.13 14.05 27.07
CA THR A 525 28.13 12.63 26.69
C THR A 525 28.87 11.82 27.76
N ASN A 526 28.28 11.75 28.95
CA ASN A 526 28.91 11.19 30.15
C ASN A 526 28.24 9.85 30.55
N LEU A 527 28.96 9.03 31.30
CA LEU A 527 28.52 7.70 31.75
C LEU A 527 27.34 7.77 32.74
N LEU A 528 26.62 6.67 32.93
CA LEU A 528 25.42 6.56 33.80
C LEU A 528 25.62 7.04 35.26
N GLU A 529 26.86 6.98 35.75
CA GLU A 529 27.24 7.39 37.10
C GLU A 529 27.24 8.92 37.29
N ASP A 530 27.42 9.68 36.20
CA ASP A 530 27.52 11.13 36.20
C ASP A 530 26.16 11.81 36.41
N PRO A 531 25.99 12.73 37.39
CA PRO A 531 24.76 13.48 37.64
C PRO A 531 24.23 14.32 36.46
N GLU A 532 25.09 14.72 35.53
CA GLU A 532 24.73 15.45 34.31
C GLU A 532 24.62 14.55 33.07
N CYS A 533 24.68 13.22 33.21
CA CYS A 533 24.29 12.33 32.11
C CYS A 533 22.78 12.44 31.83
N HIS A 534 22.40 12.26 30.56
CA HIS A 534 21.02 12.42 30.08
C HIS A 534 19.93 11.70 30.91
N ILE A 535 20.23 10.53 31.49
CA ILE A 535 19.29 9.75 32.32
C ILE A 535 19.05 10.41 33.70
N ARG A 536 20.09 10.99 34.32
CA ARG A 536 19.98 11.72 35.59
C ARG A 536 19.27 13.06 35.40
N VAL A 537 19.61 13.78 34.32
CA VAL A 537 18.97 15.06 33.95
C VAL A 537 17.47 14.87 33.65
N ALA A 538 17.07 13.77 33.01
CA ALA A 538 15.65 13.45 32.81
C ALA A 538 14.91 13.24 34.14
N GLU A 539 15.49 12.50 35.09
CA GLU A 539 14.88 12.28 36.41
C GLU A 539 14.80 13.58 37.25
N ARG A 540 15.80 14.47 37.13
CA ARG A 540 15.74 15.82 37.70
C ARG A 540 14.54 16.60 37.15
N LEU A 541 14.42 16.69 35.83
CA LEU A 541 13.29 17.36 35.16
C LEU A 541 11.93 16.72 35.52
N ARG A 542 11.87 15.40 35.73
CA ARG A 542 10.64 14.71 36.16
C ARG A 542 10.19 15.11 37.58
N ARG A 543 11.12 15.45 38.47
CA ARG A 543 10.82 15.95 39.83
C ARG A 543 10.40 17.43 39.80
N GLU A 544 10.97 18.20 38.89
CA GLU A 544 10.74 19.65 38.75
C GLU A 544 9.44 19.98 37.99
N ILE A 545 9.01 19.12 37.05
CA ILE A 545 7.86 19.38 36.16
C ILE A 545 6.63 18.58 36.63
N PRO A 546 5.54 19.23 37.09
CA PRO A 546 4.31 18.54 37.46
C PRO A 546 3.68 17.76 36.29
N ASN A 547 2.97 16.67 36.60
CA ASN A 547 2.31 15.79 35.64
C ASN A 547 3.25 15.28 34.52
N SER A 548 4.52 15.06 34.86
CA SER A 548 5.53 14.53 33.93
C SER A 548 5.89 13.07 34.21
N HIS A 549 6.15 12.33 33.14
CA HIS A 549 6.39 10.89 33.16
C HIS A 549 7.63 10.56 32.34
N ILE A 550 8.52 9.74 32.91
CA ILE A 550 9.54 9.03 32.13
C ILE A 550 8.96 7.66 31.77
N LEU A 551 8.99 7.32 30.48
CA LEU A 551 8.45 6.05 29.99
C LEU A 551 9.49 4.94 30.04
N ASP A 552 10.77 5.29 30.02
CA ASP A 552 11.91 4.44 30.37
C ASP A 552 12.03 3.19 29.48
N GLN A 553 12.48 3.41 28.25
CA GLN A 553 12.78 2.36 27.29
C GLN A 553 13.76 1.28 27.77
N TYR A 554 14.53 1.50 28.84
CA TYR A 554 15.52 0.55 29.35
C TYR A 554 14.91 -0.45 30.34
N ARG A 555 13.78 -0.10 30.97
CA ARG A 555 13.15 -0.88 32.05
C ARG A 555 11.68 -1.23 31.78
N ASN A 556 10.99 -0.49 30.91
CA ASN A 556 9.56 -0.66 30.65
C ASN A 556 9.29 -1.92 29.79
N PRO A 557 8.47 -2.89 30.27
CA PRO A 557 8.18 -4.10 29.51
C PRO A 557 7.43 -3.81 28.19
N GLY A 558 6.80 -2.64 28.04
CA GLY A 558 6.21 -2.20 26.77
C GLY A 558 7.20 -2.17 25.60
N ASN A 559 8.49 -1.98 25.87
CA ASN A 559 9.54 -2.05 24.84
C ASN A 559 9.65 -3.47 24.22
N PRO A 560 10.12 -4.52 24.94
CA PRO A 560 10.19 -5.87 24.39
C PRO A 560 8.82 -6.46 24.04
N LEU A 561 7.74 -6.09 24.75
CA LEU A 561 6.38 -6.54 24.41
C LEU A 561 5.92 -5.99 23.06
N SER A 562 6.27 -4.76 22.67
CA SER A 562 5.92 -4.26 21.32
C SER A 562 6.46 -5.15 20.21
N HIS A 563 7.67 -5.71 20.40
CA HIS A 563 8.32 -6.59 19.44
C HIS A 563 7.86 -8.06 19.54
N TYR A 564 7.56 -8.55 20.73
CA TYR A 564 6.95 -9.87 20.95
C TYR A 564 5.50 -9.93 20.42
N ASP A 565 4.69 -8.89 20.64
CA ASP A 565 3.28 -8.83 20.24
C ASP A 565 3.09 -8.52 18.74
N THR A 566 3.99 -7.72 18.13
CA THR A 566 3.81 -7.26 16.74
C THR A 566 4.94 -7.69 15.80
N THR A 567 6.18 -7.25 16.00
CA THR A 567 7.28 -7.48 15.04
C THR A 567 7.51 -8.97 14.77
N ALA A 568 7.44 -9.80 15.80
CA ALA A 568 7.67 -11.24 15.69
C ALA A 568 6.49 -11.99 15.02
N GLU A 569 5.25 -11.61 15.33
CA GLU A 569 4.05 -12.19 14.69
C GLU A 569 3.98 -11.77 13.20
N GLU A 570 4.38 -10.54 12.86
CA GLU A 570 4.56 -10.10 11.48
C GLU A 570 5.60 -10.95 10.74
N LEU A 571 6.78 -11.16 11.34
CA LEU A 571 7.84 -11.97 10.74
C LEU A 571 7.41 -13.43 10.56
N LEU A 572 6.73 -14.02 11.54
CA LEU A 572 6.17 -15.36 11.44
C LEU A 572 5.13 -15.45 10.32
N LEU A 573 4.25 -14.46 10.15
CA LEU A 573 3.30 -14.44 9.04
C LEU A 573 4.00 -14.27 7.68
N GLN A 574 4.86 -13.24 7.55
CA GLN A 574 5.58 -12.91 6.32
C GLN A 574 6.50 -14.05 5.85
N CYS A 575 7.02 -14.86 6.79
CA CYS A 575 7.87 -16.01 6.50
C CYS A 575 7.11 -17.35 6.39
N GLY A 576 5.79 -17.38 6.61
CA GLY A 576 5.01 -18.63 6.65
C GLY A 576 5.46 -19.60 7.75
N GLY A 577 5.87 -19.06 8.91
CA GLY A 577 6.38 -19.79 10.07
C GLY A 577 7.82 -20.33 9.94
N LYS A 578 8.53 -20.06 8.83
CA LYS A 578 9.86 -20.63 8.55
C LYS A 578 10.96 -19.57 8.59
N ILE A 579 11.73 -19.55 9.67
CA ILE A 579 12.92 -18.69 9.86
C ILE A 579 14.01 -19.54 10.52
N ASP A 580 15.18 -19.64 9.88
CA ASP A 580 16.31 -20.44 10.38
C ASP A 580 17.30 -19.58 11.18
N MET A 581 17.39 -18.29 10.85
CA MET A 581 18.21 -17.31 11.55
C MET A 581 17.53 -15.93 11.61
N PHE A 582 17.66 -15.28 12.76
CA PHE A 582 17.20 -13.92 13.01
C PHE A 582 18.36 -13.08 13.57
N VAL A 583 18.63 -11.92 12.98
CA VAL A 583 19.79 -11.06 13.28
C VAL A 583 19.32 -9.66 13.65
N ALA A 584 19.73 -9.16 14.82
CA ALA A 584 19.34 -7.83 15.29
C ALA A 584 20.42 -7.16 16.13
N GLY A 585 20.59 -5.84 15.93
CA GLY A 585 21.42 -4.99 16.78
C GLY A 585 20.82 -4.73 18.15
N SER A 586 21.64 -4.78 19.20
CA SER A 586 21.22 -4.54 20.58
C SER A 586 21.61 -3.14 21.07
N GLY A 587 20.64 -2.23 21.08
CA GLY A 587 20.67 -1.04 21.96
C GLY A 587 20.08 -1.40 23.32
N THR A 588 18.88 -0.89 23.60
CA THR A 588 18.06 -1.29 24.77
C THR A 588 17.79 -2.80 24.89
N GLY A 589 18.07 -3.59 23.85
CA GLY A 589 17.85 -5.04 23.81
C GLY A 589 16.39 -5.48 23.64
N GLY A 590 15.43 -4.56 23.69
CA GLY A 590 14.00 -4.89 23.57
C GLY A 590 13.63 -5.57 22.25
N THR A 591 14.21 -5.15 21.13
CA THR A 591 13.94 -5.74 19.81
C THR A 591 14.42 -7.18 19.69
N ILE A 592 15.65 -7.49 20.14
CA ILE A 592 16.16 -8.87 20.12
C ILE A 592 15.48 -9.74 21.18
N THR A 593 15.15 -9.18 22.35
CA THR A 593 14.42 -9.89 23.41
C THR A 593 13.02 -10.29 22.98
N GLY A 594 12.23 -9.35 22.45
CA GLY A 594 10.84 -9.59 22.06
C GLY A 594 10.73 -10.59 20.90
N ASN A 595 11.54 -10.42 19.86
CA ASN A 595 11.60 -11.37 18.74
C ASN A 595 12.17 -12.72 19.19
N GLY A 596 13.29 -12.74 19.92
CA GLY A 596 13.93 -13.96 20.39
C GLY A 596 12.99 -14.83 21.23
N ARG A 597 12.29 -14.24 22.22
CA ARG A 597 11.30 -14.95 23.04
C ARG A 597 10.19 -15.59 22.20
N LYS A 598 9.57 -14.83 21.28
CA LYS A 598 8.51 -15.36 20.39
C LYS A 598 9.03 -16.44 19.44
N LEU A 599 10.21 -16.23 18.86
CA LEU A 599 10.80 -17.18 17.91
C LEU A 599 11.20 -18.48 18.61
N LYS A 600 11.74 -18.45 19.84
CA LYS A 600 11.97 -19.68 20.63
C LYS A 600 10.67 -20.41 21.00
N GLU A 601 9.54 -19.72 21.11
CA GLU A 601 8.22 -20.34 21.34
C GLU A 601 7.54 -20.89 20.07
N LYS A 602 7.76 -20.28 18.90
CA LYS A 602 6.99 -20.56 17.67
C LYS A 602 7.79 -21.17 16.53
N CYS A 603 9.11 -20.98 16.51
CA CYS A 603 10.04 -21.47 15.51
C CYS A 603 11.35 -21.87 16.22
N PRO A 604 11.34 -22.87 17.14
CA PRO A 604 12.43 -23.13 18.09
C PRO A 604 13.78 -23.45 17.45
N GLY A 605 13.81 -23.92 16.20
CA GLY A 605 15.04 -24.11 15.41
C GLY A 605 15.70 -22.82 14.91
N CYS A 606 15.05 -21.66 15.07
CA CYS A 606 15.60 -20.36 14.69
C CYS A 606 16.78 -19.98 15.60
N ARG A 607 17.94 -19.71 14.98
CA ARG A 607 19.12 -19.13 15.64
C ARG A 607 18.96 -17.61 15.77
N ILE A 608 19.13 -17.10 16.98
CA ILE A 608 19.03 -15.69 17.33
C ILE A 608 20.45 -15.13 17.47
N ILE A 609 20.83 -14.21 16.56
CA ILE A 609 22.15 -13.60 16.50
C ILE A 609 22.06 -12.16 17.02
N GLY A 610 22.76 -11.90 18.12
CA GLY A 610 22.92 -10.57 18.70
C GLY A 610 24.07 -9.82 18.05
N VAL A 611 23.83 -8.57 17.66
CA VAL A 611 24.86 -7.71 17.06
C VAL A 611 25.12 -6.52 17.98
N ASP A 612 26.39 -6.27 18.26
CA ASP A 612 26.85 -5.33 19.28
C ASP A 612 28.12 -4.62 18.78
N PRO A 613 28.19 -3.27 18.77
CA PRO A 613 29.36 -2.58 18.24
C PRO A 613 30.62 -2.88 19.06
N GLU A 614 31.77 -2.85 18.39
CA GLU A 614 33.07 -2.79 19.06
C GLU A 614 33.13 -1.57 20.00
N GLY A 615 33.76 -1.75 21.16
CA GLY A 615 33.70 -0.77 22.26
C GLY A 615 32.45 -0.85 23.15
N SER A 616 31.42 -1.62 22.83
CA SER A 616 30.35 -1.94 23.80
C SER A 616 30.62 -3.22 24.60
N ILE A 617 29.97 -3.38 25.75
CA ILE A 617 30.12 -4.52 26.68
C ILE A 617 28.90 -5.46 26.72
N VAL A 618 27.93 -5.32 25.79
CA VAL A 618 26.64 -6.02 25.88
C VAL A 618 26.74 -7.50 25.50
N ALA A 619 27.57 -7.83 24.51
CA ALA A 619 27.73 -9.16 23.95
C ALA A 619 28.21 -10.23 24.96
N LEU A 620 27.94 -11.50 24.64
CA LEU A 620 28.42 -12.68 25.36
C LEU A 620 29.07 -13.71 24.41
N PRO A 621 30.09 -14.46 24.84
CA PRO A 621 30.70 -14.41 26.17
C PRO A 621 31.62 -13.18 26.34
N PRO A 622 32.06 -12.84 27.57
CA PRO A 622 32.73 -11.56 27.86
C PRO A 622 34.02 -11.31 27.05
N GLU A 623 34.67 -12.36 26.56
CA GLU A 623 35.90 -12.32 25.77
C GLU A 623 35.70 -11.75 24.35
N LEU A 624 34.44 -11.51 23.94
CA LEU A 624 34.11 -10.70 22.76
C LEU A 624 34.25 -9.20 23.02
N ASN A 625 34.24 -8.75 24.28
CA ASN A 625 34.34 -7.33 24.66
C ASN A 625 35.78 -6.94 25.01
N LYS A 626 36.76 -7.50 24.29
CA LYS A 626 38.18 -7.18 24.42
C LYS A 626 38.42 -5.70 24.16
N GLY A 627 39.26 -5.08 24.99
CA GLY A 627 39.45 -3.63 25.00
C GLY A 627 38.41 -2.86 25.82
N GLY A 628 37.38 -3.52 26.35
CA GLY A 628 36.41 -2.92 27.29
C GLY A 628 35.48 -1.89 26.65
N LEU A 629 34.99 -0.96 27.47
CA LEU A 629 34.17 0.16 27.03
C LEU A 629 35.02 1.17 26.24
N GLN A 630 34.66 1.43 24.99
CA GLN A 630 35.29 2.41 24.12
C GLN A 630 34.24 3.22 23.36
N LYS A 631 34.64 4.38 22.84
CA LYS A 631 33.77 5.26 22.07
C LYS A 631 33.61 4.74 20.64
N PHE A 632 32.41 4.30 20.28
CA PHE A 632 31.95 4.05 18.91
C PHE A 632 31.10 5.21 18.39
N ILE A 633 30.89 5.25 17.06
CA ILE A 633 30.18 6.33 16.35
C ILE A 633 28.78 5.89 15.89
N VAL A 634 28.56 4.59 15.64
CA VAL A 634 27.27 4.06 15.20
C VAL A 634 26.17 4.26 16.25
N GLU A 635 25.14 5.02 15.90
CA GLU A 635 24.11 5.45 16.84
C GLU A 635 22.98 4.42 17.01
N GLY A 636 22.54 4.18 18.25
CA GLY A 636 21.31 3.45 18.58
C GLY A 636 21.45 1.96 18.93
N ILE A 637 22.68 1.45 18.95
CA ILE A 637 23.11 0.12 19.40
C ILE A 637 24.33 0.24 20.32
N GLY A 638 24.58 -0.77 21.16
CA GLY A 638 25.65 -0.76 22.16
C GLY A 638 25.32 0.08 23.40
N HIS A 639 25.84 -0.35 24.55
CA HIS A 639 25.80 0.37 25.83
C HIS A 639 27.06 0.14 26.70
N ASP A 640 27.20 0.99 27.71
CA ASP A 640 28.10 0.95 28.87
C ASP A 640 27.56 0.08 30.03
N TYR A 641 26.32 -0.41 29.92
CA TYR A 641 25.65 -1.29 30.88
C TYR A 641 24.70 -2.27 30.18
N ILE A 642 24.14 -3.24 30.92
CA ILE A 642 23.16 -4.20 30.42
C ILE A 642 21.74 -3.72 30.78
N PRO A 643 20.87 -3.32 29.82
CA PRO A 643 19.53 -2.82 30.14
C PRO A 643 18.60 -3.89 30.76
N THR A 644 17.72 -3.47 31.68
CA THR A 644 16.77 -4.35 32.41
C THR A 644 15.82 -5.13 31.48
N VAL A 645 15.52 -4.59 30.29
CA VAL A 645 14.69 -5.23 29.25
C VAL A 645 15.46 -6.14 28.27
N LEU A 646 16.79 -6.26 28.39
CA LEU A 646 17.59 -7.17 27.57
C LEU A 646 17.67 -8.56 28.21
N ASP A 647 16.96 -9.51 27.63
CA ASP A 647 17.14 -10.93 27.92
C ASP A 647 18.26 -11.52 27.04
N ARG A 648 19.46 -11.66 27.61
CA ARG A 648 20.59 -12.27 26.89
C ARG A 648 20.45 -13.79 26.74
N SER A 649 19.52 -14.45 27.44
CA SER A 649 19.38 -15.92 27.41
C SER A 649 18.66 -16.45 26.16
N VAL A 650 17.98 -15.58 25.39
CA VAL A 650 17.36 -15.96 24.11
C VAL A 650 18.28 -15.76 22.90
N VAL A 651 19.53 -15.32 23.10
CA VAL A 651 20.51 -15.07 22.04
C VAL A 651 21.51 -16.24 21.99
N ASP A 652 21.54 -16.97 20.88
CA ASP A 652 22.38 -18.17 20.73
C ASP A 652 23.85 -17.83 20.42
N GLN A 653 24.11 -16.67 19.81
CA GLN A 653 25.44 -16.22 19.42
C GLN A 653 25.49 -14.69 19.31
N TRP A 654 26.60 -14.08 19.68
CA TRP A 654 26.86 -12.66 19.46
C TRP A 654 27.92 -12.43 18.38
N CYS A 655 27.85 -11.27 17.73
CA CYS A 655 28.82 -10.79 16.75
C CYS A 655 29.21 -9.34 17.05
N LYS A 656 30.51 -9.07 17.15
CA LYS A 656 31.07 -7.71 17.18
C LYS A 656 31.29 -7.20 15.75
N VAL A 657 31.12 -5.89 15.56
CA VAL A 657 31.29 -5.21 14.28
C VAL A 657 31.82 -3.79 14.52
N SER A 658 32.80 -3.38 13.73
CA SER A 658 33.40 -2.04 13.77
C SER A 658 32.48 -0.95 13.18
N ASP A 659 32.76 0.32 13.50
CA ASP A 659 32.13 1.46 12.82
C ASP A 659 32.38 1.44 11.31
N LYS A 660 33.62 1.16 10.87
CA LYS A 660 34.00 1.10 9.45
C LYS A 660 33.21 0.03 8.70
N ASP A 661 33.12 -1.19 9.23
CA ASP A 661 32.28 -2.26 8.66
C ASP A 661 30.81 -1.86 8.58
N SER A 662 30.30 -1.24 9.65
CA SER A 662 28.89 -0.79 9.75
C SER A 662 28.54 0.22 8.66
N PHE A 663 29.36 1.26 8.50
CA PHE A 663 29.09 2.33 7.54
C PHE A 663 29.36 1.90 6.09
N LEU A 664 30.39 1.10 5.83
CA LEU A 664 30.61 0.51 4.50
C LEU A 664 29.45 -0.41 4.11
N MET A 665 28.96 -1.27 5.00
CA MET A 665 27.80 -2.12 4.72
C MET A 665 26.51 -1.31 4.53
N ALA A 666 26.28 -0.23 5.30
CA ALA A 666 25.14 0.65 5.09
C ALA A 666 25.19 1.32 3.70
N ARG A 667 26.37 1.80 3.26
CA ARG A 667 26.56 2.34 1.91
C ARG A 667 26.36 1.28 0.82
N ARG A 668 26.73 0.02 1.06
CA ARG A 668 26.42 -1.11 0.16
C ARG A 668 24.93 -1.41 0.08
N MET A 669 24.19 -1.46 1.20
CA MET A 669 22.74 -1.63 1.21
C MET A 669 22.01 -0.57 0.37
N ILE A 670 22.46 0.69 0.46
CA ILE A 670 21.97 1.80 -0.37
C ILE A 670 22.32 1.58 -1.85
N ARG A 671 23.60 1.35 -2.17
CA ARG A 671 24.14 1.31 -3.55
C ARG A 671 23.73 0.06 -4.33
N GLU A 672 23.60 -1.08 -3.66
CA GLU A 672 23.35 -2.38 -4.29
C GLU A 672 21.86 -2.75 -4.25
N GLU A 673 21.20 -2.67 -3.09
CA GLU A 673 19.79 -3.09 -2.95
C GLU A 673 18.78 -1.93 -3.07
N GLY A 674 19.25 -0.67 -3.09
CA GLY A 674 18.38 0.52 -3.08
C GLY A 674 17.75 0.82 -1.72
N ILE A 675 18.28 0.25 -0.64
CA ILE A 675 17.69 0.30 0.69
C ILE A 675 18.27 1.47 1.50
N LEU A 676 17.48 2.52 1.71
CA LEU A 676 17.86 3.79 2.35
C LEU A 676 17.93 3.72 3.90
N CYS A 677 18.64 2.72 4.41
CA CYS A 677 18.77 2.44 5.85
C CYS A 677 19.96 3.15 6.53
N GLY A 678 19.87 3.34 7.85
CA GLY A 678 20.89 3.97 8.70
C GLY A 678 22.04 3.04 9.13
N GLY A 679 23.04 3.59 9.81
CA GLY A 679 24.30 2.90 10.13
C GLY A 679 24.14 1.59 10.91
N SER A 680 23.24 1.57 11.90
CA SER A 680 22.94 0.35 12.69
C SER A 680 22.36 -0.80 11.86
N SER A 681 21.74 -0.50 10.72
CA SER A 681 21.26 -1.48 9.74
C SER A 681 22.42 -2.11 8.98
N GLY A 682 23.46 -1.32 8.69
CA GLY A 682 24.73 -1.80 8.15
C GLY A 682 25.46 -2.72 9.13
N THR A 683 25.50 -2.37 10.42
CA THR A 683 26.05 -3.25 11.48
C THR A 683 25.34 -4.61 11.51
N ALA A 684 24.00 -4.60 11.54
CA ALA A 684 23.21 -5.82 11.57
C ALA A 684 23.43 -6.69 10.32
N MET A 685 23.52 -6.07 9.14
CA MET A 685 23.80 -6.78 7.88
C MET A 685 25.25 -7.31 7.80
N ALA A 686 26.23 -6.57 8.30
CA ALA A 686 27.63 -6.98 8.34
C ALA A 686 27.85 -8.23 9.22
N ALA A 687 27.12 -8.34 10.34
CA ALA A 687 27.06 -9.57 11.12
C ALA A 687 26.26 -10.68 10.40
N ALA A 688 25.14 -10.34 9.75
CA ALA A 688 24.30 -11.33 9.07
C ALA A 688 25.05 -12.07 7.95
N VAL A 689 25.80 -11.36 7.08
CA VAL A 689 26.58 -12.00 6.00
C VAL A 689 27.76 -12.85 6.49
N ARG A 690 28.16 -12.70 7.76
CA ARG A 690 29.14 -13.56 8.45
C ARG A 690 28.45 -14.80 9.05
N ALA A 691 27.37 -14.61 9.80
CA ALA A 691 26.66 -15.70 10.47
C ALA A 691 25.91 -16.64 9.49
N ALA A 692 25.30 -16.07 8.45
CA ALA A 692 24.49 -16.80 7.46
C ALA A 692 25.30 -17.76 6.56
N GLN A 693 26.64 -17.67 6.55
CA GLN A 693 27.53 -18.65 5.88
C GLN A 693 27.28 -20.09 6.35
N SER A 694 26.77 -20.25 7.57
CA SER A 694 26.41 -21.55 8.15
C SER A 694 25.05 -22.12 7.71
N LEU A 695 24.29 -21.39 6.88
CA LEU A 695 22.97 -21.78 6.39
C LEU A 695 23.02 -22.33 4.96
N LYS A 696 22.10 -23.25 4.66
CA LYS A 696 22.02 -23.99 3.40
C LYS A 696 20.90 -23.48 2.49
N LYS A 697 20.91 -23.93 1.23
CA LYS A 697 19.86 -23.65 0.25
C LYS A 697 18.47 -24.06 0.76
N GLY A 698 17.52 -23.14 0.70
CA GLY A 698 16.15 -23.32 1.21
C GLY A 698 15.94 -22.87 2.66
N GLN A 699 17.01 -22.56 3.40
CA GLN A 699 16.94 -21.88 4.70
C GLN A 699 16.84 -20.36 4.52
N ARG A 700 16.42 -19.66 5.58
CA ARG A 700 16.17 -18.20 5.58
C ARG A 700 16.84 -17.48 6.75
N CYS A 701 17.55 -16.40 6.44
CA CYS A 701 18.07 -15.42 7.39
C CYS A 701 17.23 -14.13 7.33
N VAL A 702 16.79 -13.62 8.48
CA VAL A 702 16.05 -12.36 8.63
C VAL A 702 16.88 -11.35 9.41
N VAL A 703 17.07 -10.15 8.87
CA VAL A 703 17.85 -9.06 9.47
C VAL A 703 16.94 -7.87 9.76
N ILE A 704 16.95 -7.34 10.99
CA ILE A 704 16.28 -6.07 11.30
C ILE A 704 17.12 -4.90 10.76
N LEU A 705 16.52 -3.99 9.99
CA LEU A 705 17.13 -2.72 9.57
C LEU A 705 16.48 -1.57 10.36
N PRO A 706 17.09 -1.07 11.46
CA PRO A 706 16.36 -0.30 12.48
C PRO A 706 15.82 1.07 12.07
N ASP A 707 16.50 1.84 11.22
CA ASP A 707 16.12 3.22 10.91
C ASP A 707 16.63 3.70 9.53
N SER A 708 16.21 4.91 9.14
CA SER A 708 16.46 5.48 7.81
C SER A 708 17.73 6.33 7.74
N VAL A 709 18.27 6.50 6.52
CA VAL A 709 19.43 7.37 6.24
C VAL A 709 19.21 8.84 6.62
N ARG A 710 17.94 9.29 6.74
CA ARG A 710 17.52 10.64 7.16
C ARG A 710 18.24 11.15 8.42
N ASN A 711 18.53 10.26 9.37
CA ASN A 711 19.18 10.61 10.63
C ASN A 711 20.69 10.90 10.48
N TYR A 712 21.26 10.68 9.29
CA TYR A 712 22.70 10.53 9.03
C TYR A 712 23.16 11.23 7.73
N MET A 713 22.38 12.19 7.22
CA MET A 713 22.62 12.85 5.94
C MET A 713 23.99 13.55 5.88
N SER A 714 24.40 14.16 6.99
CA SER A 714 25.72 14.80 7.19
C SER A 714 26.82 13.83 7.66
N ARG A 715 26.50 12.56 7.86
CA ARG A 715 27.40 11.52 8.41
C ARG A 715 27.79 10.52 7.33
N PHE A 716 27.62 9.22 7.55
CA PHE A 716 28.14 8.17 6.64
C PHE A 716 27.63 8.23 5.19
N LEU A 717 26.54 8.96 4.92
CA LEU A 717 26.09 9.24 3.56
C LEU A 717 27.03 10.21 2.81
N SER A 718 27.65 11.15 3.53
CA SER A 718 28.66 12.09 3.03
C SER A 718 30.02 11.39 2.87
N ASP A 719 30.55 11.40 1.66
CA ASP A 719 31.86 10.80 1.35
C ASP A 719 32.99 11.58 2.06
N ALA A 720 32.93 12.91 2.09
CA ALA A 720 33.89 13.74 2.83
C ALA A 720 33.92 13.46 4.34
N TRP A 721 32.77 13.11 4.95
CA TRP A 721 32.74 12.69 6.36
C TRP A 721 33.32 11.28 6.56
N MET A 722 33.11 10.39 5.60
CA MET A 722 33.73 9.07 5.62
C MET A 722 35.25 9.14 5.44
N GLU A 723 35.75 10.08 4.63
CA GLU A 723 37.18 10.39 4.46
C GLU A 723 37.76 11.01 5.75
N GLU A 724 37.08 12.00 6.35
CA GLU A 724 37.46 12.61 7.65
C GLU A 724 37.63 11.56 8.76
N MET A 725 36.79 10.53 8.76
CA MET A 725 36.82 9.42 9.74
C MET A 725 37.76 8.26 9.34
N GLY A 726 38.44 8.32 8.19
CA GLY A 726 39.33 7.26 7.69
C GLY A 726 38.61 5.97 7.29
N TYR A 727 37.34 6.06 6.90
CA TYR A 727 36.47 4.93 6.53
C TYR A 727 36.34 4.68 5.02
N LEU A 728 36.61 5.69 4.19
CA LEU A 728 36.92 5.52 2.76
C LEU A 728 38.43 5.65 2.53
#